data_AF-A0A3C1TGT2-F1
#
_entry.id   AF-A0A3C1TGT2-F1
#
_cell.length_a   1.000
_cell.length_b   1.000
_cell.length_c   1.000
_cell.angle_alpha   90.00
_cell.angle_beta   90.00
_cell.angle_gamma   90.00
#
_symmetry.space_group_name_H-M   'P 1'
#
loop_
_entity.id
_entity.type
_entity.pdbx_description
1 polymer ?
#
loop_
_entity_poly.entity_id
_entity_poly.type
_entity_poly.pdbx_seq_one_letter_code
_entity_poly.pdbx_strand_id
1 'polypeptide(L)'
;MYAENGYHDFAVGYCAAGPNAFVQCESHEPHSFSGTIDSWASGVLFDIVNSDGNALSFGNRGQDGQGAGWTAANSVFWQCTAAKVDCPKPPTAQNWAFGTWAQFAGNGHWEMSNEHIRPRSLYYAQLADRLGESTKARTILMPVESEASSSPKVEVAMALTKLAQQPVLTLDEFIQKAPERQLIATQTTAKTIEQLGLPTASKPTNAPALTLQNGWLVRGNTVQTGKRQDVPWWNGSARPHGLENAKPHLTRFVPRMTGRGLTDDLNEVSDWMKANNVLAIDHNYGLWYDRRRDDHERIRRMDGEVWTPFYELPFARSGKETAWDGLSKYDLTRYNRWYWSRLQQFAQLADQKELVLIHQNYFQHNIIEAGAHYADFPWRPANNLNQTGFPEPVPYAGDKRIFMAEQFYDVSHPVRRQLHRAYIRQCLDNFSEQTGVIQLISAEYTGPLSFVQFWLDVIKEWEKEKKKNVLVGLSTTKDVQDAILADAPRAATVDIIDIRYWHYQANGTAYTPAGGQNLAPRQHARLLNPKRSSFDQVYRAVSEYRRQFSDKAVMYSGDGQEAFGWAVVLAGGSMASIPTVADRQFLKDLPTMKPLVSSPQQWMLGNANVGFVIYTESSEASLDLTQVSHAYHVRFISPKTGEITTSAEQVKGGTVVTVKNPTGMASVIWLQKR
;
A
#
# COMPACT_ATOMS: atom_id res chain seq x y z
N MET A 1 -3.52 -15.63 32.25
CA MET A 1 -4.26 -15.34 30.99
C MET A 1 -4.74 -16.65 30.39
N TYR A 2 -5.87 -16.67 29.70
CA TYR A 2 -6.32 -17.83 28.93
C TYR A 2 -6.33 -17.46 27.44
N ALA A 3 -5.84 -18.35 26.59
CA ALA A 3 -5.82 -18.22 25.14
C ALA A 3 -6.16 -19.58 24.50
N GLU A 4 -6.76 -19.55 23.32
CA GLU A 4 -7.22 -20.74 22.63
C GLU A 4 -7.08 -20.56 21.12
N ASN A 5 -6.59 -21.61 20.43
CA ASN A 5 -6.46 -21.65 18.96
C ASN A 5 -5.66 -20.49 18.34
N GLY A 6 -4.77 -19.83 19.08
CA GLY A 6 -3.89 -18.80 18.54
C GLY A 6 -2.62 -19.39 17.91
N TYR A 7 -1.89 -18.57 17.15
CA TYR A 7 -0.63 -19.01 16.53
C TYR A 7 0.51 -19.03 17.56
N HIS A 8 0.81 -17.89 18.18
CA HIS A 8 1.69 -17.78 19.34
C HIS A 8 0.90 -17.10 20.48
N ASP A 9 0.30 -17.87 21.37
CA ASP A 9 -0.61 -17.36 22.41
C ASP A 9 0.08 -16.41 23.40
N PHE A 10 1.28 -16.78 23.84
CA PHE A 10 2.12 -15.98 24.72
C PHE A 10 3.47 -15.73 24.07
N ALA A 11 3.66 -14.54 23.50
CA ALA A 11 4.83 -14.23 22.68
C ALA A 11 5.55 -12.96 23.12
N VAL A 12 6.89 -12.98 23.04
CA VAL A 12 7.75 -11.79 23.15
C VAL A 12 8.50 -11.62 21.84
N GLY A 13 8.34 -10.45 21.20
CA GLY A 13 8.87 -10.18 19.86
C GLY A 13 10.09 -9.26 19.82
N TYR A 14 10.41 -8.77 18.62
CA TYR A 14 11.58 -7.95 18.33
C TYR A 14 11.59 -6.65 19.14
N CYS A 15 12.75 -6.29 19.69
CA CYS A 15 12.91 -5.07 20.52
C CYS A 15 11.94 -4.96 21.72
N ALA A 16 11.41 -6.07 22.24
CA ALA A 16 10.58 -6.03 23.43
C ALA A 16 11.37 -5.46 24.62
N ALA A 17 10.86 -4.38 25.22
CA ALA A 17 11.42 -3.83 26.45
C ALA A 17 11.24 -4.87 27.56
N GLY A 18 12.33 -5.31 28.18
CA GLY A 18 12.33 -6.30 29.26
C GLY A 18 12.65 -5.68 30.63
N PRO A 19 12.41 -6.43 31.73
CA PRO A 19 11.93 -7.82 31.77
C PRO A 19 10.42 -7.96 31.51
N ASN A 20 9.99 -9.10 30.96
CA ASN A 20 8.58 -9.43 30.67
C ASN A 20 8.18 -10.69 31.45
N ALA A 21 6.98 -10.71 32.05
CA ALA A 21 6.50 -11.87 32.80
C ALA A 21 5.10 -12.32 32.36
N PHE A 22 4.95 -13.60 32.05
CA PHE A 22 3.68 -14.29 31.88
C PHE A 22 3.44 -15.12 33.13
N VAL A 23 2.45 -14.74 33.95
CA VAL A 23 2.19 -15.35 35.26
C VAL A 23 0.83 -16.02 35.25
N GLN A 24 0.79 -17.31 35.56
CA GLN A 24 -0.39 -18.17 35.52
C GLN A 24 -1.19 -18.03 34.22
N CYS A 25 -0.68 -18.67 33.17
CA CYS A 25 -1.27 -18.62 31.84
C CYS A 25 -1.57 -20.02 31.29
N GLU A 26 -2.62 -20.13 30.48
CA GLU A 26 -3.04 -21.37 29.84
C GLU A 26 -3.36 -21.12 28.38
N SER A 27 -2.77 -21.94 27.52
CA SER A 27 -2.92 -21.92 26.06
C SER A 27 -3.52 -23.26 25.63
N HIS A 28 -4.74 -23.24 25.10
CA HIS A 28 -5.49 -24.41 24.68
C HIS A 28 -5.37 -24.60 23.16
N GLU A 29 -4.80 -25.74 22.75
CA GLU A 29 -4.62 -26.15 21.36
C GLU A 29 -4.03 -25.06 20.41
N PRO A 30 -2.89 -24.40 20.76
CA PRO A 30 -2.33 -23.39 19.88
C PRO A 30 -1.71 -24.03 18.62
N HIS A 31 -1.75 -23.27 17.52
CA HIS A 31 -1.20 -23.69 16.22
C HIS A 31 0.34 -23.63 16.15
N SER A 32 1.01 -22.97 17.11
CA SER A 32 2.46 -22.95 17.23
C SER A 32 2.89 -22.77 18.70
N PHE A 33 4.20 -22.71 18.94
CA PHE A 33 4.77 -22.60 20.28
C PHE A 33 4.50 -21.22 20.90
N SER A 34 4.52 -21.13 22.23
CA SER A 34 4.61 -19.86 22.96
C SER A 34 6.03 -19.61 23.46
N GLY A 35 6.46 -18.35 23.57
CA GLY A 35 7.82 -18.02 24.01
C GLY A 35 8.38 -16.76 23.34
N THR A 36 9.68 -16.76 23.09
CA THR A 36 10.36 -15.65 22.41
C THR A 36 10.42 -15.92 20.91
N ILE A 37 9.77 -15.07 20.11
CA ILE A 37 9.52 -15.34 18.69
C ILE A 37 10.43 -14.56 17.73
N ASP A 38 11.23 -13.60 18.22
CA ASP A 38 12.17 -12.79 17.42
C ASP A 38 13.41 -12.36 18.25
N SER A 39 14.43 -11.76 17.61
CA SER A 39 15.67 -11.31 18.26
C SER A 39 15.47 -10.04 19.10
N TRP A 40 16.11 -9.82 20.24
CA TRP A 40 16.57 -10.73 21.27
C TRP A 40 15.92 -10.17 22.55
N ALA A 41 15.13 -10.97 23.25
CA ALA A 41 14.47 -10.56 24.49
C ALA A 41 15.29 -11.00 25.70
N SER A 42 15.57 -10.09 26.63
CA SER A 42 16.27 -10.40 27.87
C SER A 42 15.32 -10.37 29.07
N GLY A 43 15.44 -11.34 29.97
CA GLY A 43 14.67 -11.36 31.21
C GLY A 43 13.19 -11.71 31.02
N VAL A 44 12.89 -12.70 30.17
CA VAL A 44 11.53 -13.22 30.01
C VAL A 44 11.27 -14.29 31.06
N LEU A 45 10.19 -14.14 31.82
CA LEU A 45 9.74 -15.09 32.82
C LEU A 45 8.41 -15.70 32.39
N PHE A 46 8.40 -17.00 32.18
CA PHE A 46 7.17 -17.79 32.08
C PHE A 46 7.01 -18.50 33.41
N ASP A 47 5.98 -18.12 34.17
CA ASP A 47 5.75 -18.54 35.54
C ASP A 47 4.36 -19.16 35.65
N ILE A 48 4.31 -20.48 35.83
CA ILE A 48 3.05 -21.27 35.82
C ILE A 48 2.34 -21.11 34.47
N VAL A 49 3.07 -21.31 33.36
CA VAL A 49 2.48 -21.29 32.01
C VAL A 49 2.22 -22.72 31.54
N ASN A 50 0.99 -23.02 31.14
CA ASN A 50 0.57 -24.29 30.56
C ASN A 50 0.27 -24.11 29.06
N SER A 51 0.81 -24.97 28.21
CA SER A 51 0.49 -25.04 26.78
C SER A 51 0.06 -26.46 26.41
N ASP A 52 -1.21 -26.59 26.05
CA ASP A 52 -1.81 -27.87 25.68
C ASP A 52 -1.48 -28.21 24.22
N GLY A 53 -0.75 -29.29 24.00
CA GLY A 53 -0.46 -29.80 22.66
C GLY A 53 0.68 -29.11 21.89
N ASN A 54 1.33 -28.07 22.43
CA ASN A 54 2.43 -27.38 21.76
C ASN A 54 3.60 -27.04 22.69
N ALA A 55 4.64 -26.41 22.13
CA ALA A 55 5.88 -26.14 22.86
C ALA A 55 5.88 -24.79 23.59
N LEU A 56 6.67 -24.69 24.65
CA LEU A 56 7.22 -23.44 25.15
C LEU A 56 8.68 -23.34 24.70
N SER A 57 9.12 -22.23 24.11
CA SER A 57 10.48 -22.15 23.54
C SER A 57 11.16 -20.80 23.75
N PHE A 58 12.41 -20.88 24.19
CA PHE A 58 13.43 -19.83 24.15
C PHE A 58 14.46 -20.09 23.05
N GLY A 59 14.02 -20.74 21.98
CA GLY A 59 14.83 -21.35 20.93
C GLY A 59 15.70 -20.38 20.13
N ASN A 60 16.73 -20.93 19.48
CA ASN A 60 17.36 -20.29 18.34
C ASN A 60 16.56 -20.62 17.07
N ARG A 61 15.95 -19.60 16.49
CA ARG A 61 15.10 -19.68 15.29
C ARG A 61 15.89 -19.65 13.98
N GLY A 62 17.21 -19.42 14.03
CA GLY A 62 18.06 -19.39 12.83
C GLY A 62 17.55 -18.37 11.81
N GLN A 63 17.14 -18.86 10.63
CA GLN A 63 16.58 -18.03 9.55
C GLN A 63 15.07 -17.79 9.67
N ASP A 64 14.37 -18.54 10.53
CA ASP A 64 12.93 -18.36 10.74
C ASP A 64 12.64 -16.98 11.35
N GLY A 65 11.44 -16.43 11.11
CA GLY A 65 11.07 -15.10 11.58
C GLY A 65 11.94 -13.98 11.00
N GLN A 66 12.33 -14.10 9.73
CA GLN A 66 13.23 -13.15 9.03
C GLN A 66 14.65 -13.08 9.65
N GLY A 67 15.22 -14.22 10.01
CA GLY A 67 16.54 -14.28 10.65
C GLY A 67 16.50 -13.91 12.13
N ALA A 68 15.49 -14.40 12.86
CA ALA A 68 15.32 -14.13 14.28
C ALA A 68 16.48 -14.66 15.14
N GLY A 69 17.24 -15.67 14.68
CA GLY A 69 18.39 -16.18 15.41
C GLY A 69 18.07 -16.53 16.86
N TRP A 70 18.94 -16.15 17.78
CA TRP A 70 18.71 -16.32 19.22
C TRP A 70 17.64 -15.35 19.72
N THR A 71 16.59 -15.91 20.33
CA THR A 71 15.38 -15.13 20.67
C THR A 71 15.29 -14.71 22.14
N ALA A 72 15.89 -15.48 23.06
CA ALA A 72 15.90 -15.17 24.49
C ALA A 72 17.29 -15.18 25.10
N ALA A 73 17.47 -14.40 26.16
CA ALA A 73 18.52 -14.59 27.14
C ALA A 73 18.12 -14.18 28.54
N ASN A 74 18.89 -14.67 29.51
CA ASN A 74 18.65 -14.42 30.93
C ASN A 74 17.18 -14.67 31.31
N SER A 75 16.57 -15.70 30.71
CA SER A 75 15.13 -15.96 30.75
C SER A 75 14.82 -17.27 31.45
N VAL A 76 13.65 -17.36 32.08
CA VAL A 76 13.30 -18.43 33.02
C VAL A 76 11.94 -19.04 32.69
N PHE A 77 11.89 -20.37 32.60
CA PHE A 77 10.67 -21.15 32.79
C PHE A 77 10.58 -21.60 34.24
N TRP A 78 9.49 -21.25 34.92
CA TRP A 78 9.22 -21.62 36.30
C TRP A 78 7.87 -22.33 36.40
N GLN A 79 7.87 -23.59 36.83
CA GLN A 79 6.67 -24.42 36.98
C GLN A 79 5.75 -24.45 35.74
N CYS A 80 6.36 -24.51 34.55
CA CYS A 80 5.64 -24.54 33.28
C CYS A 80 5.34 -25.98 32.82
N THR A 81 4.26 -26.15 32.09
CA THR A 81 3.84 -27.43 31.50
C THR A 81 3.60 -27.25 30.01
N ALA A 82 4.10 -28.19 29.19
CA ALA A 82 3.92 -28.14 27.73
C ALA A 82 4.18 -29.51 27.10
N ALA A 83 3.78 -29.71 25.84
CA ALA A 83 4.20 -30.91 25.11
C ALA A 83 5.74 -30.99 24.99
N LYS A 84 6.38 -29.83 24.84
CA LYS A 84 7.84 -29.68 24.82
C LYS A 84 8.25 -28.34 25.45
N VAL A 85 9.32 -28.33 26.25
CA VAL A 85 9.98 -27.09 26.67
C VAL A 85 11.38 -27.05 26.07
N ASP A 86 11.65 -26.03 25.26
CA ASP A 86 12.94 -25.80 24.61
C ASP A 86 13.68 -24.62 25.28
N CYS A 87 14.68 -24.93 26.10
CA CYS A 87 15.48 -23.99 26.88
C CYS A 87 16.96 -24.11 26.51
N PRO A 88 17.42 -23.50 25.40
CA PRO A 88 18.82 -23.51 25.03
C PRO A 88 19.61 -22.42 25.77
N LYS A 89 20.92 -22.60 25.84
CA LYS A 89 21.88 -21.61 26.35
C LYS A 89 22.37 -20.71 25.20
N PRO A 90 21.94 -19.44 25.12
CA PRO A 90 22.40 -18.53 24.09
C PRO A 90 23.87 -18.12 24.32
N PRO A 91 24.59 -17.67 23.28
CA PRO A 91 25.95 -17.15 23.42
C PRO A 91 26.01 -16.05 24.48
N THR A 92 27.03 -16.10 25.33
CA THR A 92 27.32 -15.09 26.37
C THR A 92 26.26 -14.92 27.48
N ALA A 93 25.17 -15.68 27.48
CA ALA A 93 24.11 -15.58 28.49
C ALA A 93 23.59 -16.98 28.89
N GLN A 94 22.55 -17.01 29.72
CA GLN A 94 21.97 -18.25 30.23
C GLN A 94 20.45 -18.19 30.22
N ASN A 95 19.80 -19.32 29.98
CA ASN A 95 18.38 -19.49 30.25
C ASN A 95 18.20 -20.63 31.25
N TRP A 96 17.10 -20.61 32.00
CA TRP A 96 16.83 -21.57 33.06
C TRP A 96 15.43 -22.16 32.95
N ALA A 97 15.28 -23.40 33.42
CA ALA A 97 14.01 -24.08 33.56
C ALA A 97 13.96 -24.83 34.91
N PHE A 98 12.94 -24.54 35.72
CA PHE A 98 12.76 -25.09 37.05
C PHE A 98 11.35 -25.68 37.20
N GLY A 99 11.22 -26.90 37.73
CA GLY A 99 9.90 -27.48 38.03
C GLY A 99 9.02 -27.73 36.81
N THR A 100 9.61 -27.95 35.64
CA THR A 100 8.87 -28.05 34.36
C THR A 100 8.42 -29.47 34.04
N TRP A 101 7.27 -29.59 33.39
CA TRP A 101 6.64 -30.86 33.00
C TRP A 101 6.47 -30.90 31.48
N ALA A 102 7.37 -31.59 30.77
CA ALA A 102 7.38 -31.63 29.30
C ALA A 102 8.37 -32.68 28.74
N GLN A 103 8.41 -32.83 27.41
CA GLN A 103 9.64 -33.25 26.75
C GLN A 103 10.69 -32.12 26.85
N PHE A 104 11.90 -32.42 27.29
CA PHE A 104 12.95 -31.43 27.51
C PHE A 104 13.90 -31.31 26.31
N ALA A 105 14.19 -30.08 25.88
CA ALA A 105 15.16 -29.80 24.82
C ALA A 105 16.01 -28.56 25.13
N GLY A 106 17.24 -28.52 24.61
CA GLY A 106 18.17 -27.41 24.82
C GLY A 106 19.17 -27.65 25.96
N ASN A 107 20.24 -26.85 25.96
CA ASN A 107 21.40 -26.96 26.85
C ASN A 107 21.47 -25.81 27.89
N GLY A 108 20.34 -25.15 28.17
CA GLY A 108 20.19 -24.23 29.30
C GLY A 108 20.32 -24.94 30.64
N HIS A 109 20.11 -24.22 31.72
CA HIS A 109 20.11 -24.80 33.06
C HIS A 109 18.74 -25.43 33.38
N TRP A 110 18.75 -26.64 33.93
CA TRP A 110 17.55 -27.38 34.32
C TRP A 110 17.68 -27.86 35.76
N GLU A 111 16.63 -27.71 36.56
CA GLU A 111 16.56 -28.22 37.92
C GLU A 111 15.14 -28.71 38.25
N MET A 112 15.05 -29.79 39.04
CA MET A 112 13.79 -30.35 39.57
C MET A 112 12.73 -30.58 38.47
N SER A 113 13.10 -31.16 37.33
CA SER A 113 12.17 -31.42 36.23
C SER A 113 11.21 -32.56 36.60
N ASN A 114 9.94 -32.45 36.19
CA ASN A 114 8.83 -33.32 36.62
C ASN A 114 8.60 -33.33 38.14
N GLU A 115 8.91 -32.22 38.81
CA GLU A 115 8.62 -32.00 40.22
C GLU A 115 7.83 -30.69 40.40
N HIS A 116 7.11 -30.59 41.53
CA HIS A 116 6.54 -29.33 41.98
C HIS A 116 7.47 -28.70 43.00
N ILE A 117 7.77 -27.41 42.81
CA ILE A 117 8.77 -26.69 43.59
C ILE A 117 8.17 -25.49 44.32
N ARG A 118 8.88 -25.01 45.33
CA ARG A 118 8.55 -23.78 46.06
C ARG A 118 9.58 -22.68 45.76
N PRO A 119 9.15 -21.40 45.65
CA PRO A 119 7.78 -20.89 45.72
C PRO A 119 6.89 -21.31 44.53
N ARG A 120 5.56 -21.25 44.69
CA ARG A 120 4.63 -21.61 43.60
C ARG A 120 4.85 -20.70 42.37
N SER A 121 4.94 -19.40 42.61
CA SER A 121 5.26 -18.40 41.58
C SER A 121 6.56 -17.69 41.92
N LEU A 122 7.49 -17.68 40.98
CA LEU A 122 8.74 -16.93 41.10
C LEU A 122 8.49 -15.42 41.03
N TYR A 123 7.56 -14.97 40.18
CA TYR A 123 7.20 -13.56 40.04
C TYR A 123 6.71 -12.98 41.37
N TYR A 124 5.77 -13.66 42.04
CA TYR A 124 5.22 -13.17 43.31
C TYR A 124 6.23 -13.24 44.45
N ALA A 125 7.14 -14.23 44.46
CA ALA A 125 8.23 -14.27 45.43
C ALA A 125 9.18 -13.08 45.24
N GLN A 126 9.65 -12.83 44.00
CA GLN A 126 10.50 -11.69 43.68
C GLN A 126 9.81 -10.34 43.97
N LEU A 127 8.49 -10.25 43.76
CA LEU A 127 7.71 -9.06 44.08
C LEU A 127 7.70 -8.79 45.59
N ALA A 128 7.50 -9.83 46.40
CA ALA A 128 7.53 -9.75 47.86
C ALA A 128 8.94 -9.42 48.38
N ASP A 129 9.99 -10.02 47.82
CA ASP A 129 11.37 -9.70 48.20
C ASP A 129 11.72 -8.23 47.89
N ARG A 130 11.22 -7.71 46.77
CA ARG A 130 11.51 -6.33 46.33
C ARG A 130 10.72 -5.26 47.07
N LEU A 131 9.44 -5.52 47.36
CA LEU A 131 8.51 -4.50 47.88
C LEU A 131 7.99 -4.80 49.30
N GLY A 132 8.38 -5.94 49.88
CA GLY A 132 7.96 -6.40 51.19
C GLY A 132 6.71 -7.29 51.19
N GLU A 133 6.48 -7.89 52.35
CA GLU A 133 5.44 -8.90 52.63
C GLU A 133 3.99 -8.42 52.40
N SER A 134 3.74 -7.12 52.45
CA SER A 134 2.42 -6.53 52.20
C SER A 134 1.89 -6.84 50.79
N THR A 135 2.77 -7.17 49.84
CA THR A 135 2.40 -7.57 48.48
C THR A 135 1.69 -8.92 48.39
N LYS A 136 1.79 -9.77 49.42
CA LYS A 136 1.07 -11.06 49.47
C LYS A 136 -0.45 -10.88 49.35
N ALA A 137 -1.00 -9.79 49.88
CA ALA A 137 -2.41 -9.45 49.74
C ALA A 137 -2.84 -9.18 48.28
N ARG A 138 -1.88 -8.98 47.36
CA ARG A 138 -2.10 -8.75 45.93
C ARG A 138 -1.79 -9.99 45.08
N THR A 139 -1.52 -11.14 45.71
CA THR A 139 -1.26 -12.40 45.00
C THR A 139 -2.57 -13.00 44.55
N ILE A 140 -2.73 -13.14 43.24
CA ILE A 140 -3.92 -13.75 42.64
C ILE A 140 -3.43 -14.94 41.82
N LEU A 141 -3.52 -16.11 42.43
CA LEU A 141 -3.27 -17.39 41.78
C LEU A 141 -4.50 -18.29 41.97
N MET A 142 -4.87 -19.01 40.92
CA MET A 142 -5.85 -20.09 41.00
C MET A 142 -5.42 -21.05 42.11
N PRO A 143 -6.33 -21.35 43.07
CA PRO A 143 -6.03 -22.26 44.16
C PRO A 143 -5.75 -23.65 43.60
N VAL A 144 -4.69 -24.28 44.08
CA VAL A 144 -4.40 -25.69 43.80
C VAL A 144 -4.78 -26.46 45.06
N GLU A 145 -5.75 -27.35 44.97
CA GLU A 145 -6.05 -28.26 46.08
C GLU A 145 -4.84 -29.20 46.28
N SER A 146 -4.50 -29.47 47.55
CA SER A 146 -3.21 -30.04 47.97
C SER A 146 -2.74 -31.25 47.14
N GLU A 147 -1.43 -31.32 46.91
CA GLU A 147 -0.77 -32.48 46.30
C GLU A 147 -1.14 -33.78 47.01
N ALA A 148 -1.64 -34.74 46.24
CA ALA A 148 -1.82 -36.10 46.71
C ALA A 148 -0.44 -36.76 46.85
N SER A 149 -0.17 -37.33 48.03
CA SER A 149 1.02 -38.18 48.24
C SER A 149 1.02 -39.33 47.22
N SER A 150 2.20 -39.73 46.75
CA SER A 150 2.39 -40.97 45.97
C SER A 150 2.06 -42.24 46.77
N SER A 151 1.79 -42.13 48.07
CA SER A 151 1.32 -43.20 48.95
C SER A 151 0.22 -42.69 49.89
N PRO A 152 -0.98 -42.37 49.36
CA PRO A 152 -2.05 -41.81 50.17
C PRO A 152 -2.62 -42.86 51.12
N LYS A 153 -3.03 -42.45 52.32
CA LYS A 153 -3.86 -43.32 53.19
C LYS A 153 -5.18 -43.63 52.48
N VAL A 154 -5.78 -44.79 52.78
CA VAL A 154 -7.04 -45.23 52.15
C VAL A 154 -8.15 -44.18 52.31
N GLU A 155 -8.28 -43.56 53.50
CA GLU A 155 -9.30 -42.54 53.70
C GLU A 155 -9.09 -41.30 52.82
N VAL A 156 -7.84 -40.91 52.59
CA VAL A 156 -7.46 -39.79 51.71
C VAL A 156 -7.77 -40.15 50.25
N ALA A 157 -7.44 -41.36 49.81
CA ALA A 157 -7.76 -41.82 48.46
C ALA A 157 -9.27 -41.89 48.21
N MET A 158 -10.07 -42.36 49.17
CA MET A 158 -11.53 -42.35 49.08
C MET A 158 -12.10 -40.94 49.01
N ALA A 159 -11.57 -40.01 49.82
CA ALA A 159 -11.98 -38.61 49.78
C ALA A 159 -11.67 -37.97 48.42
N LEU A 160 -10.45 -38.15 47.90
CA LEU A 160 -10.04 -37.66 46.58
C LEU A 160 -10.86 -38.28 45.44
N THR A 161 -11.18 -39.57 45.52
CA THR A 161 -12.03 -40.27 44.52
C THR A 161 -13.43 -39.68 44.46
N LYS A 162 -14.02 -39.34 45.62
CA LYS A 162 -15.32 -38.67 45.67
C LYS A 162 -15.23 -37.25 45.10
N LEU A 163 -14.15 -36.54 45.40
CA LEU A 163 -13.90 -35.16 44.93
C LEU A 163 -13.73 -35.13 43.39
N ALA A 164 -13.10 -36.16 42.81
CA ALA A 164 -12.90 -36.33 41.37
C ALA A 164 -14.20 -36.53 40.55
N GLN A 165 -15.37 -36.66 41.21
CA GLN A 165 -16.67 -36.63 40.52
C GLN A 165 -17.04 -35.22 40.03
N GLN A 166 -16.39 -34.19 40.56
CA GLN A 166 -16.57 -32.81 40.15
C GLN A 166 -15.39 -32.38 39.26
N PRO A 167 -15.64 -31.68 38.15
CA PRO A 167 -14.57 -31.04 37.38
C PRO A 167 -13.74 -30.11 38.27
N VAL A 168 -12.44 -30.08 38.04
CA VAL A 168 -11.54 -29.11 38.67
C VAL A 168 -11.82 -27.72 38.12
N LEU A 169 -11.60 -26.69 38.94
CA LEU A 169 -11.66 -25.29 38.50
C LEU A 169 -10.64 -25.05 37.39
N THR A 170 -11.12 -24.61 36.23
CA THR A 170 -10.24 -24.24 35.10
C THR A 170 -9.73 -22.80 35.24
N LEU A 171 -8.64 -22.45 34.53
CA LEU A 171 -8.13 -21.08 34.57
C LEU A 171 -9.13 -20.09 33.94
N ASP A 172 -9.85 -20.49 32.90
CA ASP A 172 -10.89 -19.66 32.28
C ASP A 172 -12.01 -19.36 33.28
N GLU A 173 -12.59 -20.37 33.94
CA GLU A 173 -13.58 -20.17 35.00
C GLU A 173 -13.05 -19.32 36.15
N PHE A 174 -11.78 -19.53 36.54
CA PHE A 174 -11.13 -18.68 37.53
C PHE A 174 -11.10 -17.24 37.03
N ILE A 175 -10.66 -16.96 35.80
CA ILE A 175 -10.63 -15.61 35.23
C ILE A 175 -12.04 -14.99 35.19
N GLN A 176 -13.06 -15.73 34.75
CA GLN A 176 -14.44 -15.25 34.68
C GLN A 176 -15.01 -14.85 36.05
N LYS A 177 -14.57 -15.51 37.13
CA LYS A 177 -14.90 -15.14 38.52
C LYS A 177 -14.13 -13.94 39.06
N ALA A 178 -13.28 -13.27 38.27
CA ALA A 178 -12.53 -12.09 38.71
C ALA A 178 -13.41 -10.96 39.30
N PRO A 179 -14.60 -10.64 38.76
CA PRO A 179 -15.48 -9.62 39.35
C PRO A 179 -15.90 -9.93 40.79
N GLU A 180 -16.04 -11.20 41.17
CA GLU A 180 -16.38 -11.61 42.53
C GLU A 180 -15.20 -11.45 43.50
N ARG A 181 -13.97 -11.65 43.00
CA ARG A 181 -12.74 -11.55 43.81
C ARG A 181 -12.27 -10.12 44.00
N GLN A 182 -12.35 -9.31 42.94
CA GLN A 182 -11.88 -7.94 42.92
C GLN A 182 -12.86 -7.09 42.13
N LEU A 183 -13.92 -6.65 42.82
CA LEU A 183 -14.91 -5.73 42.27
C LEU A 183 -14.22 -4.43 41.84
N ILE A 184 -14.20 -4.16 40.53
CA ILE A 184 -13.84 -2.86 39.99
C ILE A 184 -15.13 -2.03 39.96
N ALA A 185 -15.16 -0.91 40.68
CA ALA A 185 -16.29 0.00 40.64
C ALA A 185 -16.45 0.57 39.22
N THR A 186 -17.49 0.13 38.51
CA THR A 186 -17.87 0.63 37.18
C THR A 186 -18.74 1.88 37.27
N GLN A 187 -19.26 2.19 38.46
CA GLN A 187 -19.92 3.46 38.73
C GLN A 187 -18.90 4.57 38.71
N THR A 188 -18.96 5.41 37.68
CA THR A 188 -18.12 6.59 37.53
C THR A 188 -18.97 7.85 37.65
N THR A 189 -18.45 8.87 38.31
CA THR A 189 -18.98 10.24 38.26
C THR A 189 -18.38 11.03 37.10
N ALA A 190 -17.54 10.40 36.27
CA ALA A 190 -16.97 11.03 35.09
C ALA A 190 -18.07 11.38 34.08
N LYS A 191 -17.96 12.59 33.53
CA LYS A 191 -18.86 13.05 32.47
C LYS A 191 -18.62 12.24 31.19
N THR A 192 -19.67 11.85 30.49
CA THR A 192 -19.56 11.25 29.15
C THR A 192 -19.02 12.27 28.14
N ILE A 193 -18.53 11.81 26.98
CA ILE A 193 -18.07 12.69 25.89
C ILE A 193 -19.16 13.69 25.49
N GLU A 194 -20.42 13.26 25.51
CA GLU A 194 -21.59 14.10 25.22
C GLU A 194 -21.80 15.14 26.32
N GLN A 195 -21.63 14.76 27.59
CA GLN A 195 -21.74 15.66 28.75
C GLN A 195 -20.58 16.65 28.88
N LEU A 196 -19.42 16.35 28.27
CA LEU A 196 -18.28 17.26 28.19
C LEU A 196 -18.52 18.38 27.17
N GLY A 197 -19.52 18.26 26.29
CA GLY A 197 -19.82 19.27 25.27
C GLY A 197 -18.64 19.53 24.35
N LEU A 198 -17.83 18.50 24.06
CA LEU A 198 -16.65 18.67 23.20
C LEU A 198 -17.10 19.23 21.84
N PRO A 199 -16.38 20.24 21.31
CA PRO A 199 -16.71 20.80 20.01
C PRO A 199 -16.68 19.68 18.97
N THR A 200 -17.81 19.46 18.29
CA THR A 200 -17.88 18.52 17.17
C THR A 200 -16.87 18.98 16.13
N ALA A 201 -15.93 18.10 15.75
CA ALA A 201 -14.97 18.43 14.70
C ALA A 201 -15.73 18.91 13.46
N SER A 202 -15.35 20.07 12.92
CA SER A 202 -15.96 20.57 11.69
C SER A 202 -15.74 19.55 10.58
N LYS A 203 -16.80 19.26 9.81
CA LYS A 203 -16.66 18.40 8.63
C LYS A 203 -15.66 19.07 7.67
N PRO A 204 -14.61 18.36 7.22
CA PRO A 204 -13.69 18.90 6.24
C PRO A 204 -14.44 19.33 4.97
N THR A 205 -14.11 20.49 4.44
CA THR A 205 -14.67 20.98 3.18
C THR A 205 -13.87 20.40 2.01
N ASN A 206 -14.57 19.87 1.00
CA ASN A 206 -13.93 19.40 -0.22
C ASN A 206 -13.51 20.59 -1.10
N ALA A 207 -12.38 20.45 -1.80
CA ALA A 207 -12.02 21.33 -2.90
C ALA A 207 -13.01 21.13 -4.07
N PRO A 208 -13.05 22.06 -5.05
CA PRO A 208 -13.83 21.86 -6.27
C PRO A 208 -13.49 20.52 -6.93
N ALA A 209 -14.49 19.89 -7.55
CA ALA A 209 -14.33 18.62 -8.24
C ALA A 209 -13.23 18.69 -9.32
N LEU A 210 -12.51 17.57 -9.51
CA LEU A 210 -11.58 17.44 -10.65
C LEU A 210 -12.41 17.25 -11.91
N THR A 211 -12.32 18.18 -12.85
CA THR A 211 -13.12 18.18 -14.08
C THR A 211 -12.27 18.49 -15.30
N LEU A 212 -12.82 18.18 -16.48
CA LEU A 212 -12.26 18.64 -17.75
C LEU A 212 -12.79 20.03 -18.09
N GLN A 213 -11.89 20.94 -18.44
CA GLN A 213 -12.21 22.26 -18.98
C GLN A 213 -11.28 22.55 -20.15
N ASN A 214 -11.84 22.66 -21.37
CA ASN A 214 -11.06 22.87 -22.60
C ASN A 214 -9.87 21.90 -22.66
N GLY A 215 -10.12 20.61 -22.39
CA GLY A 215 -9.12 19.53 -22.32
C GLY A 215 -7.95 19.74 -21.36
N TRP A 216 -8.18 20.50 -20.29
CA TRP A 216 -7.33 20.54 -19.11
C TRP A 216 -8.02 19.89 -17.92
N LEU A 217 -7.28 19.16 -17.09
CA LEU A 217 -7.74 18.72 -15.77
C LEU A 217 -7.60 19.88 -14.78
N VAL A 218 -8.73 20.33 -14.26
CA VAL A 218 -8.82 21.49 -13.38
C VAL A 218 -9.58 21.15 -12.10
N ARG A 219 -9.29 21.88 -11.02
CA ARG A 219 -10.22 22.01 -9.89
C ARG A 219 -10.70 23.46 -9.84
N GLY A 220 -11.99 23.66 -10.06
CA GLY A 220 -12.56 24.98 -10.36
C GLY A 220 -12.05 25.43 -11.73
N ASN A 221 -11.28 26.50 -11.77
CA ASN A 221 -10.62 26.98 -12.99
C ASN A 221 -9.09 26.81 -12.95
N THR A 222 -8.55 26.08 -11.97
CA THR A 222 -7.10 25.98 -11.75
C THR A 222 -6.58 24.65 -12.28
N VAL A 223 -5.65 24.68 -13.24
CA VAL A 223 -4.98 23.47 -13.73
C VAL A 223 -4.25 22.76 -12.59
N GLN A 224 -4.37 21.45 -12.55
CA GLN A 224 -3.65 20.62 -11.59
C GLN A 224 -2.28 20.23 -12.15
N THR A 225 -1.21 20.54 -11.42
CA THR A 225 0.19 20.24 -11.78
C THR A 225 0.93 19.70 -10.57
N GLY A 226 1.95 18.89 -10.80
CA GLY A 226 2.82 18.34 -9.75
C GLY A 226 3.37 16.97 -10.12
N LYS A 227 4.24 16.45 -9.26
CA LYS A 227 4.86 15.13 -9.43
C LYS A 227 3.85 14.01 -9.24
N ARG A 228 4.18 12.85 -9.78
CA ARG A 228 3.48 11.59 -9.52
C ARG A 228 4.33 10.72 -8.60
N GLN A 229 3.68 10.03 -7.67
CA GLN A 229 4.32 9.09 -6.76
C GLN A 229 3.77 7.68 -7.00
N ASP A 230 4.61 6.79 -7.52
CA ASP A 230 4.28 5.36 -7.62
C ASP A 230 4.42 4.67 -6.25
N VAL A 231 3.75 3.53 -6.10
CA VAL A 231 3.82 2.72 -4.88
C VAL A 231 4.76 1.51 -5.02
N PRO A 232 5.48 1.11 -3.94
CA PRO A 232 6.27 -0.13 -3.93
C PRO A 232 5.43 -1.37 -4.21
N TRP A 233 5.95 -2.31 -4.99
CA TRP A 233 5.19 -3.52 -5.35
C TRP A 233 5.24 -4.65 -4.31
N TRP A 234 6.31 -4.72 -3.50
CA TRP A 234 6.56 -5.80 -2.52
C TRP A 234 7.71 -5.53 -1.53
N ASN A 235 8.67 -4.66 -1.87
CA ASN A 235 9.99 -4.55 -1.22
C ASN A 235 10.05 -3.69 0.06
N GLY A 236 9.07 -3.81 0.95
CA GLY A 236 9.01 -3.09 2.22
C GLY A 236 9.65 -3.84 3.39
N SER A 237 9.99 -3.12 4.47
CA SER A 237 10.43 -3.72 5.74
C SER A 237 9.88 -2.93 6.91
N ALA A 238 9.32 -3.63 7.89
CA ALA A 238 8.85 -3.04 9.14
C ALA A 238 9.97 -2.83 10.18
N ARG A 239 11.19 -3.29 9.88
CA ARG A 239 12.35 -3.14 10.77
C ARG A 239 12.89 -1.70 10.70
N PRO A 240 13.47 -1.15 11.79
CA PRO A 240 13.91 0.26 11.84
C PRO A 240 14.80 0.70 10.66
N HIS A 241 15.74 -0.16 10.24
CA HIS A 241 16.64 0.13 9.10
C HIS A 241 15.92 0.23 7.74
N GLY A 242 14.71 -0.34 7.62
CA GLY A 242 13.90 -0.29 6.40
C GLY A 242 13.05 0.98 6.26
N LEU A 243 12.94 1.81 7.30
CA LEU A 243 11.99 2.91 7.35
C LEU A 243 12.55 4.24 6.82
N GLU A 244 13.86 4.43 6.81
CA GLU A 244 14.52 5.70 6.42
C GLU A 244 14.08 6.18 5.04
N ASN A 245 14.09 5.27 4.05
CA ASN A 245 13.80 5.55 2.64
C ASN A 245 12.46 4.97 2.16
N ALA A 246 11.57 4.63 3.10
CA ALA A 246 10.31 4.01 2.74
C ALA A 246 9.40 4.99 1.98
N LYS A 247 8.95 4.55 0.79
CA LYS A 247 7.92 5.24 0.01
C LYS A 247 6.52 4.94 0.57
N PRO A 248 5.54 5.84 0.43
CA PRO A 248 4.17 5.58 0.85
C PRO A 248 3.54 4.43 0.04
N HIS A 249 2.64 3.68 0.67
CA HIS A 249 1.78 2.69 0.03
C HIS A 249 0.44 2.60 0.76
N LEU A 250 -0.62 3.09 0.12
CA LEU A 250 -1.95 3.28 0.71
C LEU A 250 -2.53 2.02 1.37
N THR A 251 -2.21 0.85 0.83
CA THR A 251 -2.75 -0.45 1.28
C THR A 251 -1.67 -1.37 1.86
N ARG A 252 -0.59 -0.81 2.39
CA ARG A 252 0.40 -1.56 3.17
C ARG A 252 -0.07 -1.63 4.62
N PHE A 253 -0.03 -2.82 5.20
CA PHE A 253 -0.46 -3.07 6.56
C PHE A 253 0.68 -3.68 7.38
N VAL A 254 0.96 -3.05 8.52
CA VAL A 254 1.80 -3.57 9.59
C VAL A 254 0.97 -3.52 10.87
N PRO A 255 0.58 -4.68 11.44
CA PRO A 255 -0.24 -4.73 12.64
C PRO A 255 0.33 -3.87 13.77
N ARG A 256 -0.53 -3.02 14.36
CA ARG A 256 -0.22 -2.12 15.49
C ARG A 256 0.88 -1.07 15.23
N MET A 257 1.33 -0.89 13.99
CA MET A 257 2.38 0.05 13.64
C MET A 257 1.90 0.99 12.54
N THR A 258 1.82 2.28 12.87
CA THR A 258 1.40 3.35 11.96
C THR A 258 2.55 4.31 11.69
N GLY A 259 2.65 4.80 10.46
CA GLY A 259 3.66 5.78 10.03
C GLY A 259 4.32 5.41 8.71
N ARG A 260 5.22 6.27 8.23
CA ARG A 260 5.88 6.12 6.94
C ARG A 260 6.58 4.76 6.82
N GLY A 261 6.17 3.98 5.83
CA GLY A 261 6.77 2.68 5.55
C GLY A 261 6.17 1.49 6.33
N LEU A 262 5.31 1.78 7.30
CA LEU A 262 4.56 0.83 8.12
C LEU A 262 3.11 0.76 7.58
N THR A 263 2.09 0.78 8.45
CA THR A 263 0.75 1.19 8.02
C THR A 263 0.75 2.71 7.84
N ASP A 264 0.86 3.20 6.61
CA ASP A 264 0.95 4.65 6.38
C ASP A 264 -0.27 5.41 6.95
N ASP A 265 -0.03 6.51 7.67
CA ASP A 265 -1.09 7.46 8.02
C ASP A 265 -1.45 8.29 6.79
N LEU A 266 -2.70 8.22 6.34
CA LEU A 266 -3.11 8.85 5.09
C LEU A 266 -3.13 10.38 5.19
N ASN A 267 -3.34 10.96 6.39
CA ASN A 267 -3.23 12.40 6.59
C ASN A 267 -1.79 12.83 6.40
N GLU A 268 -0.84 12.17 7.07
CA GLU A 268 0.59 12.46 6.92
C GLU A 268 1.07 12.29 5.48
N VAL A 269 0.63 11.23 4.80
CA VAL A 269 0.94 11.02 3.37
C VAL A 269 0.41 12.17 2.53
N SER A 270 -0.85 12.56 2.71
CA SER A 270 -1.46 13.66 1.93
C SER A 270 -0.81 15.02 2.22
N ASP A 271 -0.39 15.28 3.46
CA ASP A 271 0.31 16.51 3.83
C ASP A 271 1.74 16.54 3.28
N TRP A 272 2.44 15.39 3.34
CA TRP A 272 3.74 15.23 2.69
C TRP A 272 3.64 15.46 1.18
N MET A 273 2.60 14.94 0.53
CA MET A 273 2.37 15.16 -0.90
C MET A 273 2.26 16.65 -1.23
N LYS A 274 1.45 17.41 -0.47
CA LYS A 274 1.32 18.87 -0.66
C LYS A 274 2.63 19.60 -0.43
N ALA A 275 3.36 19.27 0.63
CA ALA A 275 4.63 19.89 0.95
C ALA A 275 5.71 19.62 -0.12
N ASN A 276 5.64 18.50 -0.83
CA ASN A 276 6.65 18.07 -1.80
C ASN A 276 6.23 18.24 -3.27
N ASN A 277 5.14 18.98 -3.52
CA ASN A 277 4.55 19.18 -4.85
C ASN A 277 4.29 17.85 -5.57
N VAL A 278 3.78 16.85 -4.85
CA VAL A 278 3.26 15.60 -5.39
C VAL A 278 1.76 15.75 -5.56
N LEU A 279 1.28 15.70 -6.79
CA LEU A 279 -0.13 15.84 -7.12
C LEU A 279 -0.89 14.52 -6.97
N ALA A 280 -0.26 13.42 -7.41
CA ALA A 280 -0.95 12.16 -7.57
C ALA A 280 -0.19 10.98 -6.98
N ILE A 281 -0.91 10.05 -6.35
CA ILE A 281 -0.41 8.69 -6.11
C ILE A 281 -0.94 7.77 -7.23
N ASP A 282 -0.02 7.08 -7.89
CA ASP A 282 -0.31 6.03 -8.88
C ASP A 282 -0.26 4.67 -8.18
N HIS A 283 -1.45 4.13 -7.90
CA HIS A 283 -1.65 2.97 -7.05
C HIS A 283 -2.08 1.75 -7.86
N ASN A 284 -1.35 0.65 -7.67
CA ASN A 284 -1.73 -0.71 -8.00
C ASN A 284 -1.62 -1.58 -6.74
N TYR A 285 -2.33 -2.72 -6.72
CA TYR A 285 -2.14 -3.72 -5.66
C TYR A 285 -0.75 -4.38 -5.74
N GLY A 286 -0.24 -4.89 -4.61
CA GLY A 286 1.10 -5.51 -4.54
C GLY A 286 1.21 -6.84 -5.29
N LEU A 287 2.43 -7.31 -5.56
CA LEU A 287 2.64 -8.57 -6.29
C LEU A 287 2.14 -9.80 -5.51
N TRP A 288 2.31 -9.77 -4.19
CA TRP A 288 1.93 -10.84 -3.26
C TRP A 288 1.65 -10.26 -1.88
N TYR A 289 1.04 -11.07 -1.02
CA TYR A 289 0.54 -10.64 0.28
C TYR A 289 1.65 -10.33 1.29
N ASP A 290 2.64 -11.21 1.45
CA ASP A 290 3.63 -11.13 2.54
C ASP A 290 5.07 -11.37 2.06
N ARG A 291 6.04 -10.97 2.89
CA ARG A 291 7.46 -10.94 2.50
C ARG A 291 8.11 -12.29 2.26
N ARG A 292 7.49 -13.43 2.61
CA ARG A 292 8.10 -14.73 2.33
C ARG A 292 8.37 -14.91 0.83
N ARG A 293 7.55 -14.30 -0.02
CA ARG A 293 7.71 -14.32 -1.49
C ARG A 293 8.73 -13.32 -2.03
N ASP A 294 9.40 -12.55 -1.17
CA ASP A 294 10.55 -11.73 -1.55
C ASP A 294 11.70 -12.60 -2.12
N ASP A 295 11.74 -13.90 -1.80
CA ASP A 295 12.63 -14.89 -2.40
C ASP A 295 12.43 -15.10 -3.91
N HIS A 296 11.31 -14.61 -4.47
CA HIS A 296 10.92 -14.79 -5.87
C HIS A 296 10.83 -16.26 -6.29
N GLU A 297 10.43 -17.12 -5.36
CA GLU A 297 10.24 -18.55 -5.63
C GLU A 297 8.80 -18.88 -6.04
N ARG A 298 8.63 -20.06 -6.64
CA ARG A 298 7.31 -20.57 -7.09
C ARG A 298 6.76 -21.67 -6.20
N ILE A 299 7.50 -22.04 -5.16
CA ILE A 299 7.18 -23.16 -4.30
C ILE A 299 6.01 -22.85 -3.37
N ARG A 300 5.25 -23.90 -3.03
CA ARG A 300 4.18 -23.82 -2.05
C ARG A 300 4.77 -23.51 -0.67
N ARG A 301 4.15 -22.63 0.10
CA ARG A 301 4.54 -22.40 1.50
C ARG A 301 4.04 -23.56 2.36
N MET A 302 4.86 -23.96 3.32
CA MET A 302 4.60 -25.11 4.19
C MET A 302 3.40 -24.85 5.12
N ASP A 303 3.25 -23.61 5.58
CA ASP A 303 2.25 -23.20 6.56
C ASP A 303 1.84 -21.72 6.38
N GLY A 304 1.00 -21.24 7.29
CA GLY A 304 0.47 -19.89 7.34
C GLY A 304 1.30 -18.87 8.15
N GLU A 305 2.57 -19.16 8.47
CA GLU A 305 3.44 -18.18 9.13
C GLU A 305 3.77 -17.04 8.16
N VAL A 306 3.43 -15.79 8.47
CA VAL A 306 3.50 -14.66 7.51
C VAL A 306 4.41 -13.54 7.97
N TRP A 307 5.02 -12.83 7.02
CA TRP A 307 6.00 -11.78 7.31
C TRP A 307 5.55 -10.39 6.87
N THR A 308 5.44 -9.46 7.81
CA THR A 308 5.11 -8.04 7.56
C THR A 308 6.26 -7.28 6.89
N PRO A 309 5.97 -6.23 6.09
CA PRO A 309 4.66 -5.65 5.86
C PRO A 309 3.80 -6.46 4.91
N PHE A 310 2.49 -6.41 5.13
CA PHE A 310 1.51 -7.03 4.25
C PHE A 310 1.07 -6.04 3.17
N TYR A 311 1.11 -6.48 1.92
CA TYR A 311 0.55 -5.74 0.79
C TYR A 311 -0.85 -6.29 0.52
N GLU A 312 -1.82 -5.69 1.17
CA GLU A 312 -3.21 -6.14 1.12
C GLU A 312 -3.72 -6.10 -0.33
N LEU A 313 -4.43 -7.18 -0.71
CA LEU A 313 -4.96 -7.36 -2.06
C LEU A 313 -6.46 -7.03 -2.11
N PRO A 314 -7.03 -6.77 -3.31
CA PRO A 314 -8.42 -6.33 -3.45
C PRO A 314 -9.49 -7.36 -3.03
N PHE A 315 -9.12 -8.64 -2.94
CA PHE A 315 -10.01 -9.76 -2.68
C PHE A 315 -9.87 -10.26 -1.24
N ALA A 316 -10.98 -10.63 -0.63
CA ALA A 316 -10.99 -11.18 0.72
C ALA A 316 -10.57 -12.65 0.72
N ARG A 317 -9.82 -13.03 1.75
CA ARG A 317 -9.58 -14.42 2.12
C ARG A 317 -10.90 -15.06 2.56
N SER A 318 -11.12 -16.31 2.17
CA SER A 318 -12.40 -17.01 2.37
C SER A 318 -12.52 -17.69 3.73
N GLY A 319 -11.40 -17.95 4.42
CA GLY A 319 -11.36 -18.82 5.60
C GLY A 319 -11.56 -20.31 5.26
N LYS A 320 -11.55 -20.69 3.97
CA LYS A 320 -11.76 -22.05 3.49
C LYS A 320 -10.60 -22.49 2.60
N GLU A 321 -10.26 -23.78 2.72
CA GLU A 321 -9.17 -24.43 1.97
C GLU A 321 -7.82 -23.71 2.13
N THR A 322 -6.75 -24.32 1.64
CA THR A 322 -5.40 -23.74 1.73
C THR A 322 -4.92 -23.32 0.35
N ALA A 323 -4.47 -22.08 0.23
CA ALA A 323 -3.86 -21.49 -0.96
C ALA A 323 -2.37 -21.85 -1.06
N TRP A 324 -1.72 -21.44 -2.15
CA TRP A 324 -0.31 -21.74 -2.41
C TRP A 324 0.66 -21.11 -1.41
N ASP A 325 0.25 -20.03 -0.75
CA ASP A 325 0.98 -19.33 0.29
C ASP A 325 0.70 -19.86 1.71
N GLY A 326 -0.04 -20.97 1.84
CA GLY A 326 -0.34 -21.58 3.13
C GLY A 326 -1.47 -20.89 3.92
N LEU A 327 -2.02 -19.79 3.40
CA LEU A 327 -3.19 -19.11 3.96
C LEU A 327 -4.48 -19.62 3.33
N SER A 328 -5.65 -19.13 3.77
CA SER A 328 -6.90 -19.53 3.11
C SER A 328 -7.01 -19.03 1.67
N LYS A 329 -7.74 -19.75 0.82
CA LYS A 329 -8.01 -19.29 -0.56
C LYS A 329 -8.80 -17.99 -0.58
N TYR A 330 -8.60 -17.17 -1.61
CA TYR A 330 -9.42 -16.00 -1.90
C TYR A 330 -10.81 -16.39 -2.39
N ASP A 331 -11.79 -15.52 -2.17
CA ASP A 331 -13.05 -15.50 -2.92
C ASP A 331 -13.08 -14.24 -3.77
N LEU A 332 -12.91 -14.40 -5.09
CA LEU A 332 -12.86 -13.29 -6.04
C LEU A 332 -14.20 -12.55 -6.18
N THR A 333 -15.28 -13.05 -5.57
CA THR A 333 -16.58 -12.36 -5.48
C THR A 333 -16.77 -11.60 -4.17
N ARG A 334 -15.81 -11.70 -3.24
CA ARG A 334 -15.80 -10.98 -1.97
C ARG A 334 -14.58 -10.08 -1.88
N TYR A 335 -14.83 -8.82 -1.60
CA TYR A 335 -13.79 -7.79 -1.62
C TYR A 335 -13.21 -7.50 -0.23
N ASN A 336 -11.92 -7.21 -0.18
CA ASN A 336 -11.20 -6.87 1.05
C ASN A 336 -11.61 -5.46 1.53
N ARG A 337 -12.47 -5.40 2.56
CA ARG A 337 -13.01 -4.13 3.06
C ARG A 337 -11.91 -3.15 3.50
N TRP A 338 -10.84 -3.66 4.11
CA TRP A 338 -9.75 -2.80 4.57
C TRP A 338 -9.05 -2.13 3.39
N TYR A 339 -8.66 -2.91 2.36
CA TYR A 339 -8.05 -2.40 1.12
C TYR A 339 -8.89 -1.28 0.49
N TRP A 340 -10.17 -1.56 0.25
CA TRP A 340 -11.07 -0.63 -0.42
C TRP A 340 -11.39 0.61 0.42
N SER A 341 -11.58 0.45 1.73
CA SER A 341 -11.78 1.60 2.63
C SER A 341 -10.55 2.51 2.70
N ARG A 342 -9.33 1.95 2.65
CA ARG A 342 -8.09 2.71 2.71
C ARG A 342 -7.91 3.56 1.46
N LEU A 343 -8.17 2.99 0.28
CA LEU A 343 -8.16 3.77 -0.95
C LEU A 343 -9.25 4.83 -0.98
N GLN A 344 -10.46 4.51 -0.50
CA GLN A 344 -11.56 5.48 -0.43
C GLN A 344 -11.22 6.65 0.52
N GLN A 345 -10.64 6.37 1.69
CA GLN A 345 -10.17 7.39 2.63
C GLN A 345 -9.13 8.31 1.99
N PHE A 346 -8.16 7.74 1.25
CA PHE A 346 -7.18 8.56 0.52
C PHE A 346 -7.86 9.40 -0.55
N ALA A 347 -8.79 8.85 -1.33
CA ALA A 347 -9.52 9.60 -2.35
C ALA A 347 -10.36 10.75 -1.75
N GLN A 348 -10.93 10.58 -0.55
CA GLN A 348 -11.59 11.65 0.20
C GLN A 348 -10.62 12.75 0.61
N LEU A 349 -9.44 12.39 1.14
CA LEU A 349 -8.38 13.36 1.44
C LEU A 349 -7.88 14.07 0.18
N ALA A 350 -7.84 13.36 -0.94
CA ALA A 350 -7.45 13.92 -2.22
C ALA A 350 -8.45 14.99 -2.70
N ASP A 351 -9.74 14.75 -2.51
CA ASP A 351 -10.78 15.76 -2.78
C ASP A 351 -10.71 16.96 -1.83
N GLN A 352 -10.30 16.78 -0.58
CA GLN A 352 -10.13 17.89 0.36
C GLN A 352 -8.88 18.72 0.06
N LYS A 353 -7.80 18.09 -0.38
CA LYS A 353 -6.46 18.71 -0.46
C LYS A 353 -6.02 19.03 -1.88
N GLU A 354 -6.91 18.96 -2.87
CA GLU A 354 -6.56 19.16 -4.29
C GLU A 354 -5.50 18.16 -4.78
N LEU A 355 -5.62 16.89 -4.39
CA LEU A 355 -4.77 15.79 -4.87
C LEU A 355 -5.58 14.86 -5.79
N VAL A 356 -4.89 13.86 -6.35
CA VAL A 356 -5.46 12.87 -7.26
C VAL A 356 -5.02 11.44 -6.88
N LEU A 357 -5.95 10.50 -6.93
CA LEU A 357 -5.66 9.07 -6.96
C LEU A 357 -5.71 8.58 -8.41
N ILE A 358 -4.59 8.08 -8.93
CA ILE A 358 -4.57 7.31 -10.17
C ILE A 358 -4.73 5.84 -9.75
N HIS A 359 -5.88 5.26 -10.06
CA HIS A 359 -6.22 3.90 -9.68
C HIS A 359 -6.00 2.96 -10.86
N GLN A 360 -4.98 2.11 -10.75
CA GLN A 360 -4.71 1.04 -11.70
C GLN A 360 -5.62 -0.13 -11.36
N ASN A 361 -6.63 -0.40 -12.19
CA ASN A 361 -7.58 -1.47 -11.89
C ASN A 361 -6.89 -2.83 -11.83
N TYR A 362 -5.96 -3.09 -12.73
CA TYR A 362 -5.17 -4.32 -12.77
C TYR A 362 -3.67 -4.06 -12.61
N PHE A 363 -2.92 -5.14 -12.42
CA PHE A 363 -1.46 -5.11 -12.44
C PHE A 363 -0.93 -6.25 -13.34
N GLN A 364 -0.57 -5.91 -14.57
CA GLN A 364 -0.22 -6.88 -15.61
C GLN A 364 1.07 -7.65 -15.28
N HIS A 365 1.95 -7.10 -14.43
CA HIS A 365 3.21 -7.71 -14.05
C HIS A 365 3.04 -9.12 -13.42
N ASN A 366 1.87 -9.39 -12.82
CA ASN A 366 1.51 -10.70 -12.25
C ASN A 366 1.41 -11.82 -13.30
N ILE A 367 1.21 -11.52 -14.59
CA ILE A 367 0.78 -12.50 -15.59
C ILE A 367 1.72 -12.69 -16.78
N ILE A 368 2.85 -11.97 -16.93
CA ILE A 368 3.68 -12.03 -18.16
C ILE A 368 5.20 -12.12 -17.95
N GLU A 369 5.69 -12.10 -16.72
CA GLU A 369 7.09 -11.80 -16.44
C GLU A 369 7.81 -12.92 -15.71
N ALA A 370 7.39 -13.23 -14.48
CA ALA A 370 8.07 -14.16 -13.61
C ALA A 370 7.05 -15.03 -12.88
N GLY A 371 7.33 -16.33 -12.82
CA GLY A 371 6.41 -17.30 -12.24
C GLY A 371 6.08 -17.05 -10.77
N ALA A 372 6.99 -16.41 -10.02
CA ALA A 372 6.76 -16.01 -8.64
C ALA A 372 5.64 -14.98 -8.49
N HIS A 373 5.49 -14.07 -9.45
CA HIS A 373 4.41 -13.07 -9.42
C HIS A 373 3.03 -13.70 -9.66
N TYR A 374 3.00 -14.86 -10.33
CA TYR A 374 1.80 -15.65 -10.59
C TYR A 374 1.52 -16.69 -9.50
N ALA A 375 2.56 -17.14 -8.77
CA ALA A 375 2.47 -18.25 -7.82
C ALA A 375 1.39 -18.00 -6.75
N ASP A 376 1.38 -16.80 -6.17
CA ASP A 376 0.42 -16.37 -5.14
C ASP A 376 -0.68 -15.45 -5.72
N PHE A 377 -0.75 -15.31 -7.04
CA PHE A 377 -1.72 -14.43 -7.69
C PHE A 377 -3.16 -14.88 -7.37
N PRO A 378 -4.06 -13.99 -6.90
CA PRO A 378 -5.40 -14.41 -6.46
C PRO A 378 -6.21 -15.13 -7.52
N TRP A 379 -6.04 -14.80 -8.80
CA TRP A 379 -6.83 -15.40 -9.88
C TRP A 379 -6.38 -16.80 -10.29
N ARG A 380 -5.22 -17.27 -9.81
CA ARG A 380 -4.75 -18.63 -10.03
C ARG A 380 -5.66 -19.65 -9.30
N PRO A 381 -6.10 -20.76 -9.93
CA PRO A 381 -7.01 -21.74 -9.32
C PRO A 381 -6.55 -22.30 -7.97
N ALA A 382 -5.23 -22.48 -7.77
CA ALA A 382 -4.69 -22.88 -6.47
C ALA A 382 -4.99 -21.88 -5.34
N ASN A 383 -5.28 -20.61 -5.65
CA ASN A 383 -5.41 -19.52 -4.70
C ASN A 383 -6.84 -18.99 -4.53
N ASN A 384 -7.83 -19.49 -5.28
CA ASN A 384 -9.22 -19.05 -5.15
C ASN A 384 -10.26 -20.17 -5.25
N LEU A 385 -11.49 -19.86 -4.82
CA LEU A 385 -12.64 -20.76 -4.84
C LEU A 385 -13.45 -20.71 -6.16
N ASN A 386 -13.12 -19.80 -7.08
CA ASN A 386 -14.00 -19.34 -8.15
C ASN A 386 -13.81 -20.08 -9.48
N GLN A 387 -13.01 -21.15 -9.51
CA GLN A 387 -12.82 -22.03 -10.67
C GLN A 387 -12.47 -21.25 -11.96
N THR A 388 -11.45 -20.39 -11.90
CA THR A 388 -11.06 -19.47 -12.99
C THR A 388 -10.60 -20.15 -14.28
N GLY A 389 -10.39 -21.47 -14.27
CA GLY A 389 -10.10 -22.26 -15.47
C GLY A 389 -8.70 -22.07 -16.05
N PHE A 390 -7.78 -21.44 -15.33
CA PHE A 390 -6.36 -21.42 -15.72
C PHE A 390 -5.73 -22.81 -15.53
N PRO A 391 -4.70 -23.16 -16.33
CA PRO A 391 -4.05 -24.47 -16.25
C PRO A 391 -3.34 -24.68 -14.90
N GLU A 392 -3.49 -25.90 -14.37
CA GLU A 392 -2.70 -26.45 -13.27
C GLU A 392 -2.17 -27.85 -13.66
N PRO A 393 -0.94 -28.23 -13.30
CA PRO A 393 0.08 -27.36 -12.70
C PRO A 393 0.44 -26.19 -13.61
N VAL A 394 0.87 -25.07 -13.02
CA VAL A 394 1.15 -23.84 -13.77
C VAL A 394 2.19 -24.12 -14.88
N PRO A 395 1.91 -23.74 -16.15
CA PRO A 395 2.81 -23.97 -17.26
C PRO A 395 3.94 -22.92 -17.27
N TYR A 396 4.85 -23.02 -16.31
CA TYR A 396 6.02 -22.15 -16.28
C TYR A 396 6.89 -22.38 -17.53
N ALA A 397 7.28 -21.27 -18.17
CA ALA A 397 8.22 -21.31 -19.29
C ALA A 397 9.65 -21.46 -18.72
N GLY A 398 10.09 -22.71 -18.65
CA GLY A 398 11.29 -23.10 -17.90
C GLY A 398 11.15 -22.77 -16.41
N ASP A 399 12.30 -22.63 -15.72
CA ASP A 399 12.34 -22.41 -14.27
C ASP A 399 12.26 -20.94 -13.85
N LYS A 400 11.59 -20.07 -14.62
CA LYS A 400 11.48 -18.65 -14.23
C LYS A 400 10.26 -17.91 -14.76
N ARG A 401 9.86 -18.15 -16.01
CA ARG A 401 8.94 -17.27 -16.73
C ARG A 401 7.51 -17.78 -16.71
N ILE A 402 6.58 -16.88 -16.98
CA ILE A 402 5.15 -17.18 -17.06
C ILE A 402 4.51 -16.26 -18.10
N PHE A 403 3.57 -16.79 -18.88
CA PHE A 403 2.84 -16.05 -19.91
C PHE A 403 1.36 -16.46 -19.86
N MET A 404 0.58 -15.67 -19.13
CA MET A 404 -0.85 -15.89 -18.85
C MET A 404 -1.73 -14.73 -19.32
N ALA A 405 -1.17 -13.68 -19.93
CA ALA A 405 -1.93 -12.50 -20.36
C ALA A 405 -3.02 -12.82 -21.37
N GLU A 406 -2.74 -13.65 -22.37
CA GLU A 406 -3.74 -14.04 -23.37
C GLU A 406 -4.96 -14.71 -22.73
N GLN A 407 -4.74 -15.67 -21.83
CA GLN A 407 -5.82 -16.36 -21.12
C GLN A 407 -6.52 -15.45 -20.11
N PHE A 408 -5.78 -14.56 -19.45
CA PHE A 408 -6.34 -13.64 -18.47
C PHE A 408 -7.22 -12.58 -19.12
N TYR A 409 -6.79 -12.04 -20.26
CA TYR A 409 -7.54 -11.01 -20.99
C TYR A 409 -8.57 -11.57 -21.98
N ASP A 410 -8.71 -12.89 -22.06
CA ASP A 410 -9.77 -13.55 -22.82
C ASP A 410 -11.14 -13.42 -22.12
N VAL A 411 -11.95 -12.50 -22.66
CA VAL A 411 -13.32 -12.21 -22.20
C VAL A 411 -14.37 -13.11 -22.84
N SER A 412 -14.00 -14.09 -23.66
CA SER A 412 -14.95 -15.10 -24.17
C SER A 412 -15.23 -16.19 -23.12
N HIS A 413 -14.30 -16.42 -22.19
CA HIS A 413 -14.48 -17.40 -21.13
C HIS A 413 -15.54 -16.93 -20.11
N PRO A 414 -16.65 -17.66 -19.91
CA PRO A 414 -17.83 -17.16 -19.20
C PRO A 414 -17.55 -16.79 -17.73
N VAL A 415 -16.81 -17.64 -17.01
CA VAL A 415 -16.44 -17.39 -15.61
C VAL A 415 -15.55 -16.16 -15.48
N ARG A 416 -14.41 -16.11 -16.20
CA ARG A 416 -13.48 -14.97 -16.15
C ARG A 416 -14.14 -13.67 -16.59
N ARG A 417 -14.96 -13.69 -17.64
CA ARG A 417 -15.71 -12.50 -18.09
C ARG A 417 -16.58 -11.92 -16.98
N GLN A 418 -17.30 -12.77 -16.24
CA GLN A 418 -18.13 -12.32 -15.11
C GLN A 418 -17.28 -11.77 -13.96
N LEU A 419 -16.17 -12.42 -13.63
CA LEU A 419 -15.24 -11.95 -12.59
C LEU A 419 -14.61 -10.61 -12.97
N HIS A 420 -14.14 -10.43 -14.20
CA HIS A 420 -13.62 -9.15 -14.68
C HIS A 420 -14.69 -8.07 -14.63
N ARG A 421 -15.91 -8.36 -15.10
CA ARG A 421 -17.01 -7.39 -15.05
C ARG A 421 -17.32 -6.98 -13.61
N ALA A 422 -17.41 -7.92 -12.69
CA ALA A 422 -17.69 -7.64 -11.28
C ALA A 422 -16.57 -6.81 -10.65
N TYR A 423 -15.31 -7.16 -10.92
CA TYR A 423 -14.15 -6.48 -10.36
C TYR A 423 -14.00 -5.05 -10.92
N ILE A 424 -14.18 -4.84 -12.23
CA ILE A 424 -14.19 -3.50 -12.82
C ILE A 424 -15.24 -2.64 -12.14
N ARG A 425 -16.44 -3.17 -11.93
CA ARG A 425 -17.52 -2.43 -11.27
C ARG A 425 -17.22 -2.14 -9.80
N GLN A 426 -16.56 -3.05 -9.08
CA GLN A 426 -16.08 -2.77 -7.73
C GLN A 426 -15.06 -1.61 -7.72
N CYS A 427 -14.15 -1.54 -8.71
CA CYS A 427 -13.23 -0.41 -8.85
C CYS A 427 -13.98 0.93 -8.99
N LEU A 428 -15.14 0.95 -9.65
CA LEU A 428 -15.96 2.15 -9.84
C LEU A 428 -16.84 2.44 -8.61
N ASP A 429 -17.53 1.43 -8.10
CA ASP A 429 -18.44 1.53 -6.96
C ASP A 429 -17.72 2.06 -5.70
N ASN A 430 -16.45 1.68 -5.49
CA ASN A 430 -15.69 2.14 -4.32
C ASN A 430 -15.47 3.66 -4.28
N PHE A 431 -15.45 4.32 -5.44
CA PHE A 431 -15.13 5.74 -5.58
C PHE A 431 -16.31 6.58 -6.09
N SER A 432 -17.54 6.08 -6.01
CA SER A 432 -18.72 6.74 -6.60
C SER A 432 -19.03 8.13 -6.02
N GLU A 433 -18.49 8.46 -4.84
CA GLU A 433 -18.68 9.76 -4.18
C GLU A 433 -17.42 10.64 -4.23
N GLN A 434 -16.34 10.19 -4.87
CA GLN A 434 -15.09 10.94 -4.98
C GLN A 434 -14.90 11.47 -6.39
N THR A 435 -14.32 12.67 -6.50
CA THR A 435 -14.13 13.37 -7.77
C THR A 435 -12.67 13.34 -8.24
N GLY A 436 -11.72 13.10 -7.33
CA GLY A 436 -10.28 13.09 -7.59
C GLY A 436 -9.70 11.74 -7.96
N VAL A 437 -10.47 10.85 -8.61
CA VAL A 437 -10.01 9.50 -8.97
C VAL A 437 -9.97 9.35 -10.49
N ILE A 438 -8.80 9.00 -11.04
CA ILE A 438 -8.60 8.65 -12.44
C ILE A 438 -8.48 7.13 -12.54
N GLN A 439 -9.35 6.50 -13.32
CA GLN A 439 -9.35 5.06 -13.57
C GLN A 439 -8.45 4.75 -14.77
N LEU A 440 -7.40 3.95 -14.54
CA LEU A 440 -6.56 3.38 -15.59
C LEU A 440 -6.74 1.87 -15.63
N ILE A 441 -6.60 1.28 -16.82
CA ILE A 441 -6.86 -0.15 -16.99
C ILE A 441 -5.89 -1.01 -16.19
N SER A 442 -4.59 -0.76 -16.27
CA SER A 442 -3.60 -1.58 -15.55
C SER A 442 -2.25 -0.88 -15.48
N ALA A 443 -1.56 -1.08 -14.35
CA ALA A 443 -0.12 -0.87 -14.30
C ALA A 443 0.55 -1.83 -15.29
N GLU A 444 1.47 -1.29 -16.08
CA GLU A 444 2.21 -1.95 -17.14
C GLU A 444 1.36 -2.56 -18.27
N TYR A 445 0.22 -1.96 -18.65
CA TYR A 445 -0.64 -2.53 -19.70
C TYR A 445 0.00 -2.55 -21.10
N THR A 446 0.27 -3.74 -21.61
CA THR A 446 0.65 -4.03 -23.01
C THR A 446 -0.24 -5.15 -23.59
N GLY A 447 -1.40 -5.37 -22.95
CA GLY A 447 -2.38 -6.38 -23.32
C GLY A 447 -3.14 -6.05 -24.61
N PRO A 448 -4.10 -6.91 -25.00
CA PRO A 448 -4.80 -6.80 -26.27
C PRO A 448 -5.84 -5.65 -26.28
N LEU A 449 -6.15 -5.15 -27.48
CA LEU A 449 -7.21 -4.17 -27.72
C LEU A 449 -8.58 -4.64 -27.23
N SER A 450 -8.91 -5.92 -27.44
CA SER A 450 -10.22 -6.50 -27.10
C SER A 450 -10.57 -6.37 -25.63
N PHE A 451 -9.58 -6.42 -24.73
CA PHE A 451 -9.82 -6.27 -23.30
C PHE A 451 -10.01 -4.80 -22.90
N VAL A 452 -9.33 -3.85 -23.58
CA VAL A 452 -9.61 -2.41 -23.39
C VAL A 452 -11.02 -2.07 -23.83
N GLN A 453 -11.46 -2.63 -24.95
CA GLN A 453 -12.84 -2.48 -25.44
C GLN A 453 -13.85 -2.98 -24.40
N PHE A 454 -13.65 -4.21 -23.89
CA PHE A 454 -14.49 -4.76 -22.83
C PHE A 454 -14.49 -3.90 -21.56
N TRP A 455 -13.32 -3.40 -21.14
CA TRP A 455 -13.20 -2.54 -19.95
C TRP A 455 -13.99 -1.24 -20.09
N LEU A 456 -13.87 -0.56 -21.22
CA LEU A 456 -14.64 0.65 -21.53
C LEU A 456 -16.14 0.38 -21.61
N ASP A 457 -16.54 -0.73 -22.23
CA ASP A 457 -17.96 -1.12 -22.34
C ASP A 457 -18.58 -1.34 -20.94
N VAL A 458 -17.87 -2.01 -20.04
CA VAL A 458 -18.33 -2.23 -18.65
C VAL A 458 -18.41 -0.91 -17.87
N ILE A 459 -17.46 0.00 -18.06
CA ILE A 459 -17.54 1.35 -17.47
C ILE A 459 -18.78 2.06 -18.00
N LYS A 460 -19.01 2.04 -19.32
CA LYS A 460 -20.15 2.73 -19.92
C LYS A 460 -21.50 2.19 -19.44
N GLU A 461 -21.61 0.88 -19.29
CA GLU A 461 -22.76 0.21 -18.66
C GLU A 461 -22.97 0.72 -17.23
N TRP A 462 -21.89 0.79 -16.43
CA TRP A 462 -21.95 1.26 -15.05
C TRP A 462 -22.36 2.73 -14.96
N GLU A 463 -21.80 3.62 -15.78
CA GLU A 463 -22.14 5.05 -15.78
C GLU A 463 -23.62 5.27 -16.10
N LYS A 464 -24.14 4.52 -17.09
CA LYS A 464 -25.56 4.56 -17.47
C LYS A 464 -26.46 4.09 -16.34
N GLU A 465 -26.08 3.02 -15.64
CA GLU A 465 -26.85 2.44 -14.54
C GLU A 465 -26.84 3.33 -13.29
N LYS A 466 -25.66 3.83 -12.89
CA LYS A 466 -25.47 4.63 -11.68
C LYS A 466 -25.77 6.11 -11.88
N LYS A 467 -25.87 6.58 -13.13
CA LYS A 467 -26.01 7.99 -13.51
C LYS A 467 -24.89 8.85 -12.94
N LYS A 468 -23.67 8.31 -12.97
CA LYS A 468 -22.44 8.93 -12.49
C LYS A 468 -21.36 8.72 -13.54
N ASN A 469 -20.56 9.75 -13.75
CA ASN A 469 -19.40 9.67 -14.63
C ASN A 469 -18.15 9.45 -13.78
N VAL A 470 -17.17 8.74 -14.34
CA VAL A 470 -15.83 8.59 -13.75
C VAL A 470 -14.80 9.17 -14.71
N LEU A 471 -13.65 9.61 -14.22
CA LEU A 471 -12.56 10.03 -15.09
C LEU A 471 -11.82 8.80 -15.61
N VAL A 472 -11.93 8.53 -16.90
CA VAL A 472 -11.34 7.37 -17.55
C VAL A 472 -10.11 7.77 -18.35
N GLY A 473 -8.96 7.17 -18.01
CA GLY A 473 -7.71 7.38 -18.73
C GLY A 473 -7.31 6.18 -19.59
N LEU A 474 -6.88 6.47 -20.82
CA LEU A 474 -6.36 5.50 -21.77
C LEU A 474 -4.83 5.50 -21.70
N SER A 475 -4.27 4.55 -20.95
CA SER A 475 -2.83 4.34 -20.76
C SER A 475 -2.44 2.97 -21.31
N THR A 476 -2.13 2.92 -22.61
CA THR A 476 -1.89 1.67 -23.36
C THR A 476 -0.78 1.86 -24.41
N THR A 477 -0.45 0.83 -25.16
CA THR A 477 0.44 0.94 -26.33
C THR A 477 -0.19 1.81 -27.42
N LYS A 478 0.63 2.43 -28.30
CA LYS A 478 0.14 3.41 -29.28
C LYS A 478 -0.93 2.83 -30.22
N ASP A 479 -0.72 1.61 -30.70
CA ASP A 479 -1.64 0.91 -31.60
C ASP A 479 -3.02 0.69 -30.95
N VAL A 480 -3.05 0.28 -29.69
CA VAL A 480 -4.28 0.08 -28.91
C VAL A 480 -4.94 1.42 -28.60
N GLN A 481 -4.15 2.43 -28.21
CA GLN A 481 -4.63 3.78 -27.93
C GLN A 481 -5.33 4.38 -29.16
N ASP A 482 -4.67 4.35 -30.31
CA ASP A 482 -5.18 4.94 -31.54
C ASP A 482 -6.40 4.19 -32.07
N ALA A 483 -6.43 2.86 -31.93
CA ALA A 483 -7.59 2.05 -32.30
C ALA A 483 -8.83 2.40 -31.45
N ILE A 484 -8.68 2.62 -30.13
CA ILE A 484 -9.78 3.07 -29.27
C ILE A 484 -10.22 4.49 -29.63
N LEU A 485 -9.28 5.40 -29.88
CA LEU A 485 -9.60 6.79 -30.24
C LEU A 485 -10.29 6.92 -31.60
N ALA A 486 -10.07 5.96 -32.52
CA ALA A 486 -10.78 5.86 -33.79
C ALA A 486 -12.20 5.26 -33.65
N ASP A 487 -12.50 4.56 -32.55
CA ASP A 487 -13.80 3.97 -32.24
C ASP A 487 -14.67 4.97 -31.47
N ALA A 488 -15.43 5.82 -32.19
CA ALA A 488 -16.16 6.95 -31.61
C ALA A 488 -17.03 6.63 -30.36
N PRO A 489 -17.83 5.54 -30.33
CA PRO A 489 -18.55 5.13 -29.12
C PRO A 489 -17.66 4.92 -27.89
N ARG A 490 -16.51 4.27 -28.05
CA ARG A 490 -15.59 3.99 -26.93
C ARG A 490 -14.69 5.18 -26.61
N ALA A 491 -14.26 5.92 -27.61
CA ALA A 491 -13.56 7.19 -27.45
C ALA A 491 -14.38 8.21 -26.63
N ALA A 492 -15.71 8.18 -26.71
CA ALA A 492 -16.60 9.01 -25.90
C ALA A 492 -16.64 8.62 -24.41
N THR A 493 -16.12 7.45 -24.04
CA THR A 493 -15.96 7.01 -22.64
C THR A 493 -14.57 7.36 -22.09
N VAL A 494 -13.65 7.86 -22.94
CA VAL A 494 -12.30 8.25 -22.54
C VAL A 494 -12.23 9.77 -22.32
N ASP A 495 -11.84 10.18 -21.12
CA ASP A 495 -11.64 11.58 -20.74
C ASP A 495 -10.18 12.02 -20.93
N ILE A 496 -9.26 11.07 -20.73
CA ILE A 496 -7.83 11.34 -20.64
C ILE A 496 -7.03 10.39 -21.54
N ILE A 497 -6.13 10.95 -22.33
CA ILE A 497 -5.15 10.20 -23.13
C ILE A 497 -3.82 10.25 -22.39
N ASP A 498 -3.28 9.10 -21.97
CA ASP A 498 -2.00 9.01 -21.26
C ASP A 498 -0.91 8.39 -22.13
N ILE A 499 0.06 9.22 -22.53
CA ILE A 499 1.22 8.78 -23.32
C ILE A 499 2.25 8.18 -22.38
N ARG A 500 2.20 6.86 -22.20
CA ARG A 500 3.04 6.12 -21.24
C ARG A 500 3.88 5.01 -21.86
N TYR A 501 3.28 4.13 -22.64
CA TYR A 501 3.94 2.92 -23.16
C TYR A 501 4.51 3.08 -24.57
N TRP A 502 4.58 4.32 -25.04
CA TRP A 502 5.16 4.72 -26.32
C TRP A 502 5.66 6.17 -26.20
N HIS A 503 6.63 6.56 -27.02
CA HIS A 503 7.10 7.94 -27.08
C HIS A 503 7.83 8.24 -28.39
N TYR A 504 7.88 9.51 -28.78
CA TYR A 504 8.81 9.97 -29.79
C TYR A 504 10.21 10.11 -29.19
N GLN A 505 11.21 9.57 -29.87
CA GLN A 505 12.61 9.58 -29.44
C GLN A 505 13.29 10.86 -29.92
N ALA A 506 14.37 11.28 -29.26
CA ALA A 506 15.09 12.53 -29.58
C ALA A 506 15.53 12.66 -31.05
N ASN A 507 15.72 11.56 -31.77
CA ASN A 507 16.04 11.54 -33.21
C ASN A 507 14.79 11.66 -34.12
N GLY A 508 13.60 11.90 -33.56
CA GLY A 508 12.34 12.04 -34.28
C GLY A 508 11.59 10.74 -34.60
N THR A 509 12.21 9.56 -34.36
CA THR A 509 11.57 8.25 -34.60
C THR A 509 10.65 7.86 -33.45
N ALA A 510 9.61 7.04 -33.70
CA ALA A 510 8.67 6.63 -32.67
C ALA A 510 9.06 5.27 -32.06
N TYR A 511 9.10 5.18 -30.73
CA TYR A 511 9.11 3.92 -29.99
C TYR A 511 7.65 3.50 -29.74
N THR A 512 7.22 2.41 -30.39
CA THR A 512 5.81 1.97 -30.41
C THR A 512 5.70 0.46 -30.23
N PRO A 513 5.91 -0.05 -29.00
CA PRO A 513 5.54 -1.42 -28.65
C PRO A 513 4.11 -1.73 -29.10
N ALA A 514 3.88 -2.92 -29.64
CA ALA A 514 2.55 -3.36 -30.05
C ALA A 514 1.83 -4.06 -28.89
N GLY A 515 0.52 -3.81 -28.76
CA GLY A 515 -0.32 -4.47 -27.77
C GLY A 515 -0.56 -5.94 -28.10
N GLY A 516 -0.93 -6.73 -27.09
CA GLY A 516 -1.33 -8.13 -27.26
C GLY A 516 -0.19 -9.10 -27.60
N GLN A 517 1.07 -8.66 -27.54
CA GLN A 517 2.23 -9.53 -27.77
C GLN A 517 2.69 -10.30 -26.52
N ASN A 518 1.99 -10.16 -25.40
CA ASN A 518 2.28 -10.84 -24.13
C ASN A 518 3.70 -10.54 -23.58
N LEU A 519 4.20 -9.32 -23.79
CA LEU A 519 5.51 -8.86 -23.34
C LEU A 519 5.38 -7.68 -22.38
N ALA A 520 6.12 -7.71 -21.27
CA ALA A 520 6.17 -6.59 -20.33
C ALA A 520 6.86 -5.38 -20.97
N PRO A 521 6.58 -4.14 -20.50
CA PRO A 521 7.25 -2.94 -21.02
C PRO A 521 8.77 -3.06 -21.05
N ARG A 522 9.37 -3.66 -20.01
CA ARG A 522 10.82 -3.89 -19.96
C ARG A 522 11.33 -4.92 -20.97
N GLN A 523 10.50 -5.89 -21.38
CA GLN A 523 10.86 -6.86 -22.41
C GLN A 523 10.80 -6.22 -23.79
N HIS A 524 9.77 -5.42 -24.09
CA HIS A 524 9.72 -4.60 -25.30
C HIS A 524 10.94 -3.67 -25.41
N ALA A 525 11.31 -2.99 -24.31
CA ALA A 525 12.45 -2.08 -24.31
C ALA A 525 13.77 -2.80 -24.65
N ARG A 526 13.95 -4.06 -24.23
CA ARG A 526 15.15 -4.86 -24.60
C ARG A 526 15.18 -5.24 -26.08
N LEU A 527 14.02 -5.48 -26.70
CA LEU A 527 13.94 -5.85 -28.11
C LEU A 527 14.11 -4.64 -29.04
N LEU A 528 13.49 -3.52 -28.67
CA LEU A 528 13.38 -2.34 -29.52
C LEU A 528 14.45 -1.28 -29.20
N ASN A 529 15.18 -1.43 -28.09
CA ASN A 529 16.27 -0.55 -27.66
C ASN A 529 15.91 0.96 -27.73
N PRO A 530 14.84 1.40 -27.02
CA PRO A 530 14.37 2.77 -27.11
C PRO A 530 15.42 3.75 -26.62
N LYS A 531 15.52 4.87 -27.32
CA LYS A 531 16.29 6.05 -26.94
C LYS A 531 15.43 6.99 -26.11
N ARG A 532 16.10 7.90 -25.40
CA ARG A 532 15.45 8.96 -24.63
C ARG A 532 14.63 9.90 -25.53
N SER A 533 13.59 10.47 -24.96
CA SER A 533 12.83 11.57 -25.53
C SER A 533 13.60 12.90 -25.40
N SER A 534 13.02 13.98 -25.92
CA SER A 534 13.51 15.36 -25.76
C SER A 534 12.34 16.31 -25.55
N PHE A 535 12.62 17.56 -25.16
CA PHE A 535 11.60 18.59 -24.96
C PHE A 535 10.68 18.73 -26.19
N ASP A 536 11.25 18.84 -27.39
CA ASP A 536 10.52 18.90 -28.66
C ASP A 536 9.60 17.70 -28.89
N GLN A 537 10.08 16.50 -28.54
CA GLN A 537 9.36 15.26 -28.83
C GLN A 537 8.23 15.01 -27.83
N VAL A 538 8.42 15.42 -26.56
CA VAL A 538 7.33 15.48 -25.57
C VAL A 538 6.28 16.51 -25.98
N TYR A 539 6.71 17.73 -26.35
CA TYR A 539 5.80 18.76 -26.85
C TYR A 539 5.01 18.26 -28.07
N ARG A 540 5.69 17.66 -29.06
CA ARG A 540 5.08 17.07 -30.24
C ARG A 540 4.04 16.03 -29.87
N ALA A 541 4.40 15.05 -29.03
CA ALA A 541 3.51 13.97 -28.63
C ALA A 541 2.22 14.50 -27.99
N VAL A 542 2.34 15.40 -27.01
CA VAL A 542 1.18 15.96 -26.31
C VAL A 542 0.36 16.86 -27.23
N SER A 543 1.00 17.74 -27.99
CA SER A 543 0.33 18.72 -28.85
C SER A 543 -0.41 18.07 -30.03
N GLU A 544 0.14 16.97 -30.57
CA GLU A 544 -0.50 16.16 -31.61
C GLU A 544 -1.87 15.65 -31.17
N TYR A 545 -1.94 14.96 -30.02
CA TYR A 545 -3.22 14.47 -29.49
C TYR A 545 -4.11 15.59 -28.99
N ARG A 546 -3.55 16.66 -28.42
CA ARG A 546 -4.32 17.82 -27.98
C ARG A 546 -5.05 18.49 -29.13
N ARG A 547 -4.42 18.59 -30.31
CA ARG A 547 -5.03 19.16 -31.52
C ARG A 547 -6.10 18.24 -32.10
N GLN A 548 -5.88 16.93 -32.09
CA GLN A 548 -6.83 15.96 -32.63
C GLN A 548 -8.05 15.77 -31.71
N PHE A 549 -7.86 15.80 -30.39
CA PHE A 549 -8.88 15.52 -29.37
C PHE A 549 -8.99 16.69 -28.38
N SER A 550 -9.53 17.81 -28.86
CA SER A 550 -9.55 19.08 -28.11
C SER A 550 -10.43 19.09 -26.86
N ASP A 551 -11.36 18.14 -26.73
CA ASP A 551 -12.24 17.90 -25.59
C ASP A 551 -11.59 17.05 -24.49
N LYS A 552 -10.54 16.29 -24.81
CA LYS A 552 -9.87 15.36 -23.89
C LYS A 552 -8.63 15.98 -23.26
N ALA A 553 -8.33 15.57 -22.03
CA ALA A 553 -7.03 15.88 -21.43
C ALA A 553 -5.96 14.95 -22.01
N VAL A 554 -4.73 15.47 -22.14
CA VAL A 554 -3.56 14.68 -22.52
C VAL A 554 -2.55 14.72 -21.38
N MET A 555 -2.16 13.54 -20.90
CA MET A 555 -1.11 13.33 -19.90
C MET A 555 0.12 12.70 -20.58
N TYR A 556 1.29 12.97 -20.04
CA TYR A 556 2.54 12.34 -20.47
C TYR A 556 3.20 11.65 -19.27
N SER A 557 3.27 10.32 -19.33
CA SER A 557 3.84 9.47 -18.29
C SER A 557 4.97 8.57 -18.81
N GLY A 558 5.50 8.88 -20.00
CA GLY A 558 6.56 8.14 -20.69
C GLY A 558 7.97 8.61 -20.30
N ASP A 559 8.95 8.31 -21.17
CA ASP A 559 10.36 8.66 -20.93
C ASP A 559 10.55 10.17 -20.73
N GLY A 560 11.24 10.55 -19.64
CA GLY A 560 11.50 11.94 -19.30
C GLY A 560 10.32 12.72 -18.68
N GLN A 561 9.26 12.04 -18.23
CA GLN A 561 8.07 12.68 -17.64
C GLN A 561 8.36 13.75 -16.56
N GLU A 562 9.36 13.53 -15.69
CA GLU A 562 9.70 14.48 -14.63
C GLU A 562 10.54 15.66 -15.15
N ALA A 563 11.33 15.45 -16.20
CA ALA A 563 12.25 16.45 -16.75
C ALA A 563 11.57 17.42 -17.71
N PHE A 564 10.50 17.01 -18.37
CA PHE A 564 9.88 17.75 -19.49
C PHE A 564 8.47 18.28 -19.16
N GLY A 565 8.16 18.55 -17.89
CA GLY A 565 6.85 19.08 -17.47
C GLY A 565 6.45 20.37 -18.20
N TRP A 566 7.38 21.29 -18.47
CA TRP A 566 7.09 22.51 -19.22
C TRP A 566 6.72 22.25 -20.68
N ALA A 567 7.31 21.24 -21.32
CA ALA A 567 6.92 20.82 -22.66
C ALA A 567 5.46 20.35 -22.70
N VAL A 568 5.04 19.61 -21.66
CA VAL A 568 3.66 19.15 -21.48
C VAL A 568 2.71 20.34 -21.34
N VAL A 569 3.01 21.31 -20.46
CA VAL A 569 2.18 22.52 -20.27
C VAL A 569 2.02 23.31 -21.57
N LEU A 570 3.13 23.58 -22.27
CA LEU A 570 3.11 24.40 -23.49
C LEU A 570 2.39 23.70 -24.66
N ALA A 571 2.41 22.37 -24.66
CA ALA A 571 1.66 21.56 -25.60
C ALA A 571 0.17 21.45 -25.26
N GLY A 572 -0.25 21.99 -24.12
CA GLY A 572 -1.64 21.96 -23.64
C GLY A 572 -2.00 20.74 -22.79
N GLY A 573 -1.01 20.00 -22.26
CA GLY A 573 -1.19 18.78 -21.49
C GLY A 573 -1.40 19.01 -19.99
N SER A 574 -2.11 18.09 -19.35
CA SER A 574 -2.52 18.15 -17.94
C SER A 574 -1.60 17.37 -17.00
N MET A 575 -1.68 17.66 -15.69
CA MET A 575 -0.91 16.97 -14.63
C MET A 575 0.59 16.98 -14.86
N ALA A 576 1.10 18.05 -15.49
CA ALA A 576 2.51 18.20 -15.78
C ALA A 576 3.33 18.34 -14.49
N SER A 577 4.51 17.70 -14.46
CA SER A 577 5.48 17.81 -13.37
C SER A 577 6.28 19.11 -13.50
N ILE A 578 5.64 20.25 -13.19
CA ILE A 578 6.30 21.56 -13.05
C ILE A 578 6.42 21.94 -11.57
N PRO A 579 7.43 22.76 -11.17
CA PRO A 579 7.49 23.30 -9.82
C PRO A 579 6.25 24.15 -9.50
N THR A 580 5.97 24.33 -8.20
CA THR A 580 4.88 25.19 -7.74
C THR A 580 5.14 26.63 -8.19
N VAL A 581 4.24 27.17 -9.01
CA VAL A 581 4.24 28.59 -9.40
C VAL A 581 3.46 29.38 -8.37
N ALA A 582 4.11 30.36 -7.73
CA ALA A 582 3.54 31.07 -6.57
C ALA A 582 2.24 31.84 -6.89
N ASP A 583 2.16 32.44 -8.09
CA ASP A 583 0.95 33.14 -8.52
C ASP A 583 -0.04 32.15 -9.15
N ARG A 584 -1.12 31.85 -8.42
CA ARG A 584 -2.17 30.93 -8.90
C ARG A 584 -2.90 31.43 -10.15
N GLN A 585 -2.80 32.71 -10.50
CA GLN A 585 -3.39 33.23 -11.74
C GLN A 585 -2.77 32.57 -12.98
N PHE A 586 -1.47 32.24 -12.93
CA PHE A 586 -0.79 31.52 -14.00
C PHE A 586 -1.56 30.23 -14.37
N LEU A 587 -1.84 29.37 -13.38
CA LEU A 587 -2.56 28.12 -13.59
C LEU A 587 -4.04 28.30 -13.95
N LYS A 588 -4.64 29.46 -13.62
CA LYS A 588 -6.03 29.79 -13.98
C LYS A 588 -6.17 30.26 -15.43
N ASP A 589 -5.10 30.83 -15.99
CA ASP A 589 -5.12 31.32 -17.37
C ASP A 589 -4.91 30.18 -18.39
N LEU A 590 -4.12 29.16 -18.04
CA LEU A 590 -3.76 28.04 -18.92
C LEU A 590 -4.96 27.37 -19.63
N PRO A 591 -6.11 27.07 -19.00
CA PRO A 591 -7.25 26.44 -19.65
C PRO A 591 -7.85 27.24 -20.81
N THR A 592 -7.53 28.53 -20.89
CA THR A 592 -8.02 29.42 -21.95
C THR A 592 -7.04 29.56 -23.11
N MET A 593 -5.81 29.08 -22.94
CA MET A 593 -4.74 29.23 -23.92
C MET A 593 -4.64 28.02 -24.86
N LYS A 594 -4.10 28.25 -26.06
CA LYS A 594 -3.85 27.20 -27.06
C LYS A 594 -2.37 27.15 -27.45
N PRO A 595 -1.84 25.98 -27.83
CA PRO A 595 -0.49 25.87 -28.37
C PRO A 595 -0.35 26.74 -29.63
N LEU A 596 0.69 27.55 -29.68
CA LEU A 596 1.05 28.39 -30.83
C LEU A 596 2.19 27.73 -31.63
N VAL A 597 2.49 28.28 -32.81
CA VAL A 597 3.60 27.80 -33.65
C VAL A 597 4.92 27.91 -32.88
N SER A 598 5.60 26.79 -32.67
CA SER A 598 6.92 26.73 -32.03
C SER A 598 8.04 26.98 -33.05
N SER A 599 9.14 27.59 -32.59
CA SER A 599 10.40 27.69 -33.33
C SER A 599 11.50 26.91 -32.58
N PRO A 600 12.66 26.62 -33.19
CA PRO A 600 13.75 25.95 -32.47
C PRO A 600 14.09 26.70 -31.18
N GLN A 601 14.17 25.98 -30.06
CA GLN A 601 14.43 26.52 -28.72
C GLN A 601 13.34 27.45 -28.14
N GLN A 602 12.17 27.55 -28.78
CA GLN A 602 11.07 28.37 -28.28
C GLN A 602 9.69 27.72 -28.48
N TRP A 603 8.97 27.48 -27.38
CA TRP A 603 7.65 26.87 -27.38
C TRP A 603 6.66 27.76 -26.66
N MET A 604 5.43 27.82 -27.18
CA MET A 604 4.48 28.86 -26.80
C MET A 604 3.06 28.32 -26.63
N LEU A 605 2.40 28.88 -25.62
CA LEU A 605 0.98 28.74 -25.34
C LEU A 605 0.39 30.15 -25.20
N GLY A 606 -0.78 30.43 -25.77
CA GLY A 606 -1.35 31.77 -25.64
C GLY A 606 -2.82 31.92 -25.95
N ASN A 607 -3.37 33.04 -25.49
CA ASN A 607 -4.68 33.57 -25.82
C ASN A 607 -4.57 35.10 -25.82
N ALA A 608 -4.82 35.73 -26.97
CA ALA A 608 -4.73 37.18 -27.12
C ALA A 608 -5.54 37.97 -26.07
N ASN A 609 -6.66 37.42 -25.59
CA ASN A 609 -7.51 38.09 -24.61
C ASN A 609 -7.06 37.92 -23.15
N VAL A 610 -6.07 37.08 -22.88
CA VAL A 610 -5.63 36.70 -21.51
C VAL A 610 -4.12 36.90 -21.33
N GLY A 611 -3.31 36.35 -22.23
CA GLY A 611 -1.86 36.35 -22.08
C GLY A 611 -1.16 35.27 -22.91
N PHE A 612 0.16 35.23 -22.77
CA PHE A 612 1.03 34.27 -23.45
C PHE A 612 2.04 33.68 -22.47
N VAL A 613 2.43 32.44 -22.69
CA VAL A 613 3.47 31.73 -21.96
C VAL A 613 4.47 31.21 -22.98
N ILE A 614 5.73 31.60 -22.84
CA ILE A 614 6.82 31.25 -23.74
C ILE A 614 7.88 30.55 -22.91
N TYR A 615 8.30 29.36 -23.29
CA TYR A 615 9.55 28.79 -22.81
C TYR A 615 10.61 29.02 -23.86
N THR A 616 11.74 29.59 -23.46
CA THR A 616 12.90 29.80 -24.33
C THR A 616 14.16 29.32 -23.64
N GLU A 617 15.06 28.71 -24.41
CA GLU A 617 16.44 28.40 -23.98
C GLU A 617 17.45 29.43 -24.49
N SER A 618 16.99 30.39 -25.30
CA SER A 618 17.81 31.44 -25.88
C SER A 618 17.82 32.70 -25.01
N SER A 619 18.73 33.63 -25.31
CA SER A 619 18.84 34.94 -24.64
C SER A 619 17.70 35.90 -24.97
N GLU A 620 16.85 35.56 -25.94
CA GLU A 620 15.69 36.33 -26.36
C GLU A 620 14.57 35.40 -26.84
N ALA A 621 13.34 35.90 -26.80
CA ALA A 621 12.19 35.23 -27.38
C ALA A 621 11.41 36.21 -28.26
N SER A 622 10.97 35.75 -29.42
CA SER A 622 10.17 36.56 -30.36
C SER A 622 8.71 36.12 -30.36
N LEU A 623 7.79 37.06 -30.27
CA LEU A 623 6.36 36.80 -30.33
C LEU A 623 5.70 37.76 -31.33
N ASP A 624 4.89 37.22 -32.23
CA ASP A 624 4.08 38.03 -33.12
C ASP A 624 2.80 38.50 -32.40
N LEU A 625 2.74 39.80 -32.08
CA LEU A 625 1.57 40.45 -31.51
C LEU A 625 0.91 41.43 -32.49
N THR A 626 1.18 41.34 -33.79
CA THR A 626 0.63 42.27 -34.80
C THR A 626 -0.90 42.29 -34.83
N GLN A 627 -1.54 41.16 -34.51
CA GLN A 627 -3.00 41.02 -34.47
C GLN A 627 -3.61 41.26 -33.08
N VAL A 628 -2.84 41.81 -32.14
CA VAL A 628 -3.23 41.97 -30.74
C VAL A 628 -3.12 43.44 -30.36
N SER A 629 -4.12 44.03 -29.71
CA SER A 629 -4.13 45.46 -29.37
C SER A 629 -3.79 45.77 -27.90
N HIS A 630 -3.64 44.73 -27.07
CA HIS A 630 -3.44 44.87 -25.64
C HIS A 630 -1.95 45.05 -25.27
N ALA A 631 -1.71 45.59 -24.07
CA ALA A 631 -0.39 45.61 -23.45
C ALA A 631 -0.29 44.50 -22.40
N TYR A 632 0.92 43.98 -22.20
CA TYR A 632 1.21 42.87 -21.30
C TYR A 632 2.30 43.23 -20.30
N HIS A 633 2.11 42.80 -19.06
CA HIS A 633 3.17 42.75 -18.06
C HIS A 633 4.07 41.54 -18.34
N VAL A 634 5.39 41.75 -18.29
CA VAL A 634 6.37 40.69 -18.50
C VAL A 634 6.81 40.14 -17.15
N ARG A 635 6.62 38.83 -16.94
CA ARG A 635 7.08 38.10 -15.76
C ARG A 635 7.92 36.92 -16.22
N PHE A 636 8.97 36.61 -15.48
CA PHE A 636 9.83 35.47 -15.71
C PHE A 636 9.60 34.45 -14.61
N ILE A 637 9.36 33.20 -14.98
CA ILE A 637 9.21 32.08 -14.05
C ILE A 637 10.43 31.16 -14.25
N SER A 638 11.15 30.89 -13.17
CA SER A 638 12.23 29.90 -13.15
C SER A 638 11.65 28.51 -13.46
N PRO A 639 12.08 27.83 -14.54
CA PRO A 639 11.55 26.51 -14.87
C PRO A 639 11.85 25.45 -13.80
N LYS A 640 12.89 25.67 -12.97
CA LYS A 640 13.33 24.74 -11.92
C LYS A 640 12.65 24.99 -10.58
N THR A 641 12.48 26.26 -10.19
CA THR A 641 12.00 26.63 -8.85
C THR A 641 10.56 27.14 -8.83
N GLY A 642 10.02 27.59 -9.98
CA GLY A 642 8.70 28.21 -10.05
C GLY A 642 8.65 29.66 -9.53
N GLU A 643 9.79 30.21 -9.10
CA GLU A 643 9.90 31.59 -8.61
C GLU A 643 9.66 32.59 -9.73
N ILE A 644 8.93 33.66 -9.41
CA ILE A 644 8.52 34.71 -10.36
C ILE A 644 9.33 35.98 -10.13
N THR A 645 9.96 36.49 -11.19
CA THR A 645 10.56 37.84 -11.23
C THR A 645 9.77 38.71 -12.19
N THR A 646 9.34 39.89 -11.75
CA THR A 646 8.56 40.82 -12.59
C THR A 646 9.50 41.83 -13.24
N SER A 647 9.38 42.02 -14.55
CA SER A 647 10.11 43.05 -15.28
C SER A 647 9.40 44.40 -15.18
N ALA A 648 10.17 45.49 -15.18
CA ALA A 648 9.63 46.82 -15.41
C ALA A 648 9.23 47.04 -16.88
N GLU A 649 9.74 46.20 -17.80
CA GLU A 649 9.42 46.26 -19.22
C GLU A 649 7.96 45.87 -19.48
N GLN A 650 7.34 46.58 -20.43
CA GLN A 650 6.01 46.28 -20.94
C GLN A 650 6.08 45.96 -22.41
N VAL A 651 5.25 45.01 -22.83
CA VAL A 651 5.13 44.58 -24.21
C VAL A 651 3.81 45.09 -24.75
N LYS A 652 3.84 45.94 -25.77
CA LYS A 652 2.64 46.44 -26.45
C LYS A 652 2.32 45.56 -27.65
N GLY A 653 1.04 45.27 -27.85
CA GLY A 653 0.54 44.66 -29.07
C GLY A 653 0.63 45.60 -30.28
N GLY A 654 0.37 45.05 -31.47
CA GLY A 654 0.39 45.73 -32.76
C GLY A 654 1.72 45.58 -33.52
N THR A 655 2.72 44.93 -32.93
CA THR A 655 4.03 44.70 -33.53
C THR A 655 4.54 43.29 -33.23
N VAL A 656 5.55 42.83 -33.99
CA VAL A 656 6.38 41.71 -33.53
C VAL A 656 7.27 42.21 -32.40
N VAL A 657 7.34 41.47 -31.31
CA VAL A 657 8.07 41.88 -30.09
C VAL A 657 9.18 40.89 -29.78
N THR A 658 10.31 41.41 -29.31
CA THR A 658 11.42 40.61 -28.80
C THR A 658 11.58 40.89 -27.32
N VAL A 659 11.43 39.86 -26.50
CA VAL A 659 11.60 39.93 -25.04
C VAL A 659 12.97 39.39 -24.69
N LYS A 660 13.80 40.19 -24.02
CA LYS A 660 15.11 39.75 -23.54
C LYS A 660 14.93 38.78 -22.37
N ASN A 661 15.62 37.66 -22.42
CA ASN A 661 15.70 36.72 -21.31
C ASN A 661 16.92 37.08 -20.44
N PRO A 662 16.72 37.67 -19.25
CA PRO A 662 17.81 38.21 -18.44
C PRO A 662 18.75 37.14 -17.90
N THR A 663 18.34 35.87 -17.90
CA THR A 663 19.14 34.76 -17.38
C THR A 663 20.10 34.17 -18.40
N GLY A 664 19.85 34.36 -19.71
CA GLY A 664 20.58 33.68 -20.79
C GLY A 664 20.48 32.14 -20.76
N MET A 665 19.62 31.58 -19.91
CA MET A 665 19.38 30.14 -19.72
C MET A 665 17.89 29.83 -19.93
N ALA A 666 17.48 28.56 -19.85
CA ALA A 666 16.08 28.17 -19.90
C ALA A 666 15.20 29.01 -18.95
N SER A 667 14.16 29.67 -19.50
CA SER A 667 13.27 30.57 -18.78
C SER A 667 11.85 30.49 -19.31
N VAL A 668 10.85 30.65 -18.43
CA VAL A 668 9.45 30.79 -18.83
C VAL A 668 9.05 32.26 -18.75
N ILE A 669 8.72 32.86 -19.88
CA ILE A 669 8.23 34.23 -19.98
C ILE A 669 6.70 34.18 -19.98
N TRP A 670 6.10 34.77 -18.96
CA TRP A 670 4.66 34.92 -18.83
C TRP A 670 4.26 36.37 -19.10
N LEU A 671 3.55 36.56 -20.21
CA LEU A 671 2.94 37.83 -20.60
C LEU A 671 1.50 37.86 -20.10
N GLN A 672 1.27 38.61 -19.03
CA GLN A 672 -0.06 38.75 -18.43
C GLN A 672 -0.73 40.01 -18.97
N LYS A 673 -1.94 39.88 -19.53
CA LYS A 673 -2.68 41.04 -20.05
C LYS A 673 -2.94 42.04 -18.92
N ARG A 674 -2.74 43.32 -19.23
CA ARG A 674 -3.02 44.43 -18.32
C ARG A 674 -4.52 44.74 -18.20
#